data_AF-A0AAE0T773-F1
#
_entry.id   AF-A0AAE0T773-F1
#
_cell.length_a   1.000
_cell.length_b   1.000
_cell.length_c   1.000
_cell.angle_alpha   90.00
_cell.angle_beta   90.00
_cell.angle_gamma   90.00
#
_symmetry.space_group_name_H-M   'P 1'
#
loop_
_entity.id
_entity.type
_entity.pdbx_description
1 polymer ?
#
loop_
_entity_poly.entity_id
_entity_poly.type
_entity_poly.pdbx_seq_one_letter_code
_entity_poly.pdbx_strand_id
1 'polypeptide(L)'
;MAIQQGVKGHNENKHDNQAKNWFQKLVQENQYIGELYSINYETARVIIHDYQKNKVGGVPSLSFLIATRVNPYIDETVDFQREDSSVILLRVMDAAQLPQEKENERIRTEVAQRVSGEADKHWDTDGVMDAKTRNLLSFAAVECRIIGTFYLDLQHQDQTDSDLILKFGCDISNYYPNKGLKVYKPNAEALEAIINYTDFANQNDLRSKARVQLGNVRYASTNRRFQQIDDVKVSIYPSDLLSQKSAVFGMTRTGKSNTTKIIAKSIYELRYPTNTDDKPLKIGQIIFDPNGEYANENAQDADGKGNVNALKNVYQVCKEAKKEDEVVTYGITSHPNDPDRKLMLLNFYQEDTLQQGKDIIDNMLLEDNAKFIKAFVQVKFIKPDEQDQSAMTRYKRRVLAYQSLLYKAGFKVPERLKPVTNGLFGKKLIDTLEKDTSKNAPTYKSIAELLKKGQKSWAEMEKIFEGLATYFDDSKSNYNQFESDYIKSSSSGDNWADDNFKKIVTMFDYANGSRQIGKAVVQHTHETNSDYAEDIYKDLVSGKLVVIDQSSGEPEINKSSAERIMWAIFRKNQALFREGEKNIPDIMVYIEEAHNLLPSGSDLDTSNVWVRTAKEGAKYRIGMVYSTQEVSSVQRNILKNTANWFIGHLNNTDETKELCKYYDFADFEQSIRRTQDKDSEKVNNLESRLKVRKPSESEEQEELELTNKDSLQPSALQPSMVVAIDGSYHAVPVKNGFPSAEYGYVTVASVLILLDKIRELEKAEFINPVEFRKTEVAGTTESVYAGANIVVDDEESAKSSMRKMLYEEFLNEAPFYDKDETNKETLLATYEYLLELKINKSSESKAPECPYDNCGFDEPNNKLSYGFGKYKCKCHLKKVLYSTDALRLHELHNPSGSCGEMYGQIMITLERLWLINILRAFERMNLLQSVKHTAFILDGSLAVYSASSWLTKSIQDELYRLNEVQKKITGQDLIILGIEKSGTFVNHFEMLDTDEEGIKGKFPKQTALLLKDKYTKKNIILSKSLKPYGQDTYFGRKFLYKTSNGYRVVCNLATFNDYQRKTETAYPNQFPRLADVMILLDSIVSNRFQNSVSPLLSAHAEASIPLNLGKRIFQDIAREIKQRT
;
A
#
# COMPACT_ATOMS: atom_id res chain seq x y z
N MET A 1 -19.26 48.78 -13.29
CA MET A 1 -19.45 47.34 -13.58
C MET A 1 -18.33 46.76 -14.42
N ALA A 2 -17.95 47.34 -15.57
CA ALA A 2 -16.90 46.79 -16.45
C ALA A 2 -15.51 46.63 -15.80
N ILE A 3 -15.06 47.60 -15.00
CA ILE A 3 -13.76 47.52 -14.28
C ILE A 3 -13.78 46.40 -13.23
N GLN A 4 -14.89 46.24 -12.50
CA GLN A 4 -15.05 45.21 -11.48
C GLN A 4 -15.13 43.79 -12.09
N GLN A 5 -15.74 43.66 -13.27
CA GLN A 5 -15.72 42.42 -14.05
C GLN A 5 -14.32 42.13 -14.62
N GLY A 6 -13.59 43.16 -15.07
CA GLY A 6 -12.21 43.02 -15.54
C GLY A 6 -11.23 42.58 -14.45
N VAL A 7 -11.35 43.12 -13.23
CA VAL A 7 -10.54 42.72 -12.07
C VAL A 7 -10.89 41.29 -11.63
N LYS A 8 -12.18 40.92 -11.59
CA LYS A 8 -12.57 39.54 -11.29
C LYS A 8 -12.02 38.54 -12.31
N GLY A 9 -12.15 38.83 -13.60
CA GLY A 9 -11.60 37.96 -14.65
C GLY A 9 -10.07 37.88 -14.64
N HIS A 10 -9.37 38.96 -14.25
CA HIS A 10 -7.91 38.91 -14.06
C HIS A 10 -7.51 37.99 -12.90
N ASN A 11 -8.20 38.10 -11.77
CA ASN A 11 -7.92 37.28 -10.58
C ASN A 11 -8.28 35.81 -10.80
N GLU A 12 -9.41 35.52 -11.46
CA GLU A 12 -9.79 34.15 -11.84
C GLU A 12 -8.73 33.50 -12.75
N ASN A 13 -8.22 34.24 -13.74
CA ASN A 13 -7.12 33.77 -14.59
C ASN A 13 -5.80 33.59 -13.82
N LYS A 14 -5.50 34.45 -12.84
CA LYS A 14 -4.33 34.33 -11.96
C LYS A 14 -4.42 33.04 -11.14
N HIS A 15 -5.54 32.79 -10.48
CA HIS A 15 -5.78 31.59 -9.65
C HIS A 15 -5.77 30.32 -10.48
N ASP A 16 -6.40 30.32 -11.66
CA ASP A 16 -6.35 29.17 -12.58
C ASP A 16 -4.91 28.80 -12.96
N ASN A 17 -4.09 29.79 -13.33
CA ASN A 17 -2.68 29.56 -13.67
C ASN A 17 -1.87 29.06 -12.47
N GLN A 18 -2.12 29.60 -11.28
CA GLN A 18 -1.46 29.13 -10.04
C GLN A 18 -1.88 27.70 -9.71
N ALA A 19 -3.16 27.37 -9.84
CA ALA A 19 -3.67 26.03 -9.58
C ALA A 19 -3.05 25.00 -10.53
N LYS A 20 -3.03 25.29 -11.83
CA LYS A 20 -2.36 24.43 -12.83
C LYS A 20 -0.90 24.19 -12.50
N ASN A 21 -0.14 25.23 -12.14
CA ASN A 21 1.27 25.09 -11.79
C ASN A 21 1.47 24.17 -10.57
N TRP A 22 0.65 24.33 -9.53
CA TRP A 22 0.68 23.43 -8.37
C TRP A 22 0.35 21.99 -8.74
N PHE A 23 -0.72 21.74 -9.50
CA PHE A 23 -1.07 20.39 -9.92
C PHE A 23 -0.05 19.76 -10.87
N GLN A 24 0.62 20.52 -11.74
CA GLN A 24 1.70 20.01 -12.61
C GLN A 24 2.91 19.50 -11.82
N LYS A 25 3.23 20.15 -10.70
CA LYS A 25 4.30 19.70 -9.80
C LYS A 25 3.98 18.36 -9.13
N LEU A 26 2.70 18.05 -8.89
CA LEU A 26 2.27 16.83 -8.22
C LEU A 26 1.86 15.72 -9.20
N VAL A 27 1.29 16.07 -10.35
CA VAL A 27 0.68 15.14 -11.32
C VAL A 27 1.48 15.17 -12.62
N GLN A 28 2.16 14.07 -12.92
CA GLN A 28 2.91 13.90 -14.16
C GLN A 28 2.22 12.89 -15.09
N GLU A 29 1.88 13.31 -16.30
CA GLU A 29 1.14 12.48 -17.27
C GLU A 29 1.89 11.18 -17.62
N ASN A 30 3.21 11.24 -17.73
CA ASN A 30 4.05 10.08 -18.04
C ASN A 30 4.14 9.06 -16.88
N GLN A 31 3.69 9.43 -15.68
CA GLN A 31 3.66 8.57 -14.49
C GLN A 31 2.29 7.92 -14.21
N TYR A 32 1.39 7.94 -15.20
CA TYR A 32 0.10 7.27 -15.10
C TYR A 32 0.24 5.76 -14.88
N ILE A 33 -0.47 5.22 -13.88
CA ILE A 33 -0.36 3.82 -13.46
C ILE A 33 -1.65 3.02 -13.66
N GLY A 34 -2.80 3.69 -13.56
CA GLY A 34 -4.07 3.00 -13.51
C GLY A 34 -5.19 3.85 -12.95
N GLU A 35 -6.26 3.19 -12.55
CA GLU A 35 -7.48 3.84 -12.08
C GLU A 35 -7.93 3.28 -10.75
N LEU A 36 -8.53 4.14 -9.94
CA LEU A 36 -9.20 3.72 -8.73
C LEU A 36 -10.54 3.07 -9.12
N TYR A 37 -10.77 1.84 -8.66
CA TYR A 37 -12.04 1.13 -8.89
C TYR A 37 -12.86 0.92 -7.60
N SER A 38 -12.25 1.14 -6.43
CA SER A 38 -12.92 1.09 -5.13
C SER A 38 -12.23 2.02 -4.14
N ILE A 39 -13.00 2.75 -3.35
CA ILE A 39 -12.52 3.71 -2.34
C ILE A 39 -13.51 3.77 -1.18
N ASN A 40 -12.99 3.98 0.02
CA ASN A 40 -13.72 4.39 1.21
C ASN A 40 -12.91 5.49 1.94
N TYR A 41 -13.19 5.78 3.21
CA TYR A 41 -12.47 6.83 3.95
C TYR A 41 -11.04 6.45 4.38
N GLU A 42 -10.72 5.15 4.43
CA GLU A 42 -9.44 4.64 4.95
C GLU A 42 -8.59 3.95 3.88
N THR A 43 -9.24 3.26 2.92
CA THR A 43 -8.57 2.43 1.92
C THR A 43 -9.11 2.66 0.51
N ALA A 44 -8.25 2.42 -0.46
CA ALA A 44 -8.52 2.48 -1.88
C ALA A 44 -7.94 1.26 -2.59
N ARG A 45 -8.58 0.82 -3.68
CA ARG A 45 -8.05 -0.22 -4.56
C ARG A 45 -7.87 0.33 -5.96
N VAL A 46 -6.67 0.14 -6.47
CA VAL A 46 -6.24 0.66 -7.77
C VAL A 46 -6.03 -0.51 -8.71
N ILE A 47 -6.68 -0.47 -9.87
CA ILE A 47 -6.41 -1.41 -10.95
C ILE A 47 -5.23 -0.88 -11.76
N ILE A 48 -4.23 -1.72 -11.95
CA ILE A 48 -2.98 -1.40 -12.63
C ILE A 48 -2.73 -2.41 -13.74
N HIS A 49 -1.83 -2.06 -14.65
CA HIS A 49 -1.44 -2.93 -15.75
C HIS A 49 0.07 -2.92 -15.93
N ASP A 50 0.66 -4.08 -16.25
CA ASP A 50 2.11 -4.28 -16.26
C ASP A 50 2.84 -3.35 -17.22
N TYR A 51 2.24 -3.01 -18.37
CA TYR A 51 2.77 -2.00 -19.31
C TYR A 51 3.02 -0.63 -18.64
N GLN A 52 2.03 -0.06 -17.95
CA GLN A 52 2.14 1.21 -17.25
C GLN A 52 3.10 1.10 -16.06
N LYS A 53 3.01 -0.01 -15.31
CA LYS A 53 3.90 -0.31 -14.19
C LYS A 53 5.37 -0.36 -14.62
N ASN A 54 5.67 -0.97 -15.77
CA ASN A 54 7.03 -1.00 -16.32
C ASN A 54 7.51 0.41 -16.71
N LYS A 55 6.65 1.21 -17.37
CA LYS A 55 6.96 2.56 -17.82
C LYS A 55 7.41 3.50 -16.70
N VAL A 56 6.87 3.33 -15.49
CA VAL A 56 7.22 4.15 -14.31
C VAL A 56 8.32 3.54 -13.43
N GLY A 57 8.92 2.45 -13.87
CA GLY A 57 9.92 1.72 -13.10
C GLY A 57 9.36 0.93 -11.90
N GLY A 58 8.11 0.47 -11.96
CA GLY A 58 7.48 -0.37 -10.95
C GLY A 58 6.77 0.39 -9.83
N VAL A 59 6.02 -0.34 -9.01
CA VAL A 59 5.29 0.18 -7.84
C VAL A 59 5.71 -0.63 -6.61
N PRO A 60 6.70 -0.16 -5.83
CA PRO A 60 7.14 -0.84 -4.61
C PRO A 60 6.07 -0.82 -3.51
N SER A 61 6.12 -1.79 -2.59
CA SER A 61 5.34 -1.72 -1.35
C SER A 61 5.73 -0.45 -0.56
N LEU A 62 4.76 0.12 0.16
CA LEU A 62 4.86 1.37 0.92
C LEU A 62 5.15 2.62 0.09
N SER A 63 5.21 2.51 -1.24
CA SER A 63 5.35 3.67 -2.11
C SER A 63 4.09 4.53 -2.12
N PHE A 64 4.29 5.84 -2.36
CA PHE A 64 3.16 6.75 -2.53
C PHE A 64 2.60 6.67 -3.95
N LEU A 65 1.28 6.79 -4.06
CA LEU A 65 0.55 7.05 -5.28
C LEU A 65 -0.33 8.29 -5.08
N ILE A 66 -0.66 8.96 -6.17
CA ILE A 66 -1.56 10.13 -6.19
C ILE A 66 -2.80 9.75 -6.98
N ALA A 67 -3.97 9.95 -6.40
CA ALA A 67 -5.26 9.82 -7.10
C ALA A 67 -5.91 11.20 -7.27
N THR A 68 -6.27 11.56 -8.50
CA THR A 68 -6.91 12.85 -8.79
C THR A 68 -7.82 12.78 -10.02
N ARG A 69 -8.74 13.75 -10.13
CA ARG A 69 -9.53 14.02 -11.34
C ARG A 69 -8.93 15.13 -12.19
N VAL A 70 -8.08 15.97 -11.62
CA VAL A 70 -7.49 17.11 -12.32
C VAL A 70 -6.42 16.61 -13.28
N ASN A 71 -6.54 16.98 -14.55
CA ASN A 71 -5.48 16.83 -15.52
C ASN A 71 -5.01 18.23 -15.96
N PRO A 72 -3.93 18.75 -15.37
CA PRO A 72 -3.51 20.12 -15.62
C PRO A 72 -2.91 20.34 -17.03
N TYR A 73 -2.81 19.29 -17.86
CA TYR A 73 -2.36 19.37 -19.25
C TYR A 73 -3.52 19.42 -20.26
N ILE A 74 -4.74 19.06 -19.84
CA ILE A 74 -5.93 19.01 -20.71
C ILE A 74 -7.01 19.98 -20.22
N ASP A 75 -7.17 20.15 -18.92
CA ASP A 75 -8.23 20.98 -18.35
C ASP A 75 -7.99 22.47 -18.68
N GLU A 76 -8.93 23.07 -19.43
CA GLU A 76 -8.88 24.48 -19.82
C GLU A 76 -8.91 25.42 -18.60
N THR A 77 -9.60 25.03 -17.52
CA THR A 77 -9.66 25.76 -16.25
C THR A 77 -9.70 24.80 -15.07
N VAL A 78 -8.90 25.05 -14.04
CA VAL A 78 -8.85 24.32 -12.77
C VAL A 78 -9.44 25.19 -11.67
N ASP A 79 -10.71 24.97 -11.38
CA ASP A 79 -11.41 25.61 -10.27
C ASP A 79 -10.97 24.99 -8.95
N PHE A 80 -10.11 25.69 -8.20
CA PHE A 80 -9.55 25.23 -6.93
C PHE A 80 -10.60 25.09 -5.81
N GLN A 81 -11.78 25.68 -5.95
CA GLN A 81 -12.85 25.62 -4.93
C GLN A 81 -13.67 24.34 -5.01
N ARG A 82 -13.54 23.57 -6.10
CA ARG A 82 -14.22 22.28 -6.24
C ARG A 82 -13.50 21.23 -5.41
N GLU A 83 -14.29 20.44 -4.70
CA GLU A 83 -13.78 19.27 -3.97
C GLU A 83 -13.01 18.29 -4.87
N ASP A 84 -13.49 18.08 -6.11
CA ASP A 84 -12.83 17.24 -7.12
C ASP A 84 -11.46 17.81 -7.57
N SER A 85 -11.16 19.08 -7.29
CA SER A 85 -9.87 19.73 -7.55
C SER A 85 -8.90 19.50 -6.39
N SER A 86 -8.61 18.23 -6.14
CA SER A 86 -7.71 17.80 -5.06
C SER A 86 -6.89 16.57 -5.48
N VAL A 87 -5.86 16.29 -4.70
CA VAL A 87 -4.94 15.16 -4.87
C VAL A 87 -5.01 14.30 -3.62
N ILE A 88 -5.55 13.09 -3.75
CA ILE A 88 -5.59 12.10 -2.67
C ILE A 88 -4.25 11.38 -2.65
N LEU A 89 -3.57 11.42 -1.50
CA LEU A 89 -2.31 10.70 -1.28
C LEU A 89 -2.62 9.28 -0.78
N LEU A 90 -2.11 8.30 -1.52
CA LEU A 90 -2.28 6.88 -1.26
C LEU A 90 -0.93 6.25 -0.91
N ARG A 91 -0.91 5.31 0.03
CA ARG A 91 0.25 4.45 0.33
C ARG A 91 -0.06 3.03 -0.09
N VAL A 92 0.78 2.44 -0.93
CA VAL A 92 0.64 1.05 -1.38
C VAL A 92 0.90 0.10 -0.22
N MET A 93 -0.06 -0.76 0.09
CA MET A 93 0.06 -1.75 1.18
C MET A 93 0.46 -3.12 0.62
N ASP A 94 -0.41 -3.72 -0.19
CA ASP A 94 -0.22 -5.06 -0.77
C ASP A 94 -0.97 -5.19 -2.11
N ALA A 95 -0.91 -6.37 -2.73
CA ALA A 95 -1.75 -6.73 -3.86
C ALA A 95 -3.22 -6.89 -3.42
N ALA A 96 -4.14 -6.38 -4.23
CA ALA A 96 -5.58 -6.57 -4.04
C ALA A 96 -6.10 -7.64 -5.01
N GLN A 97 -7.11 -8.40 -4.57
CA GLN A 97 -7.75 -9.40 -5.43
C GLN A 97 -8.72 -8.74 -6.42
N LEU A 98 -8.59 -9.10 -7.70
CA LEU A 98 -9.58 -8.78 -8.71
C LEU A 98 -10.75 -9.79 -8.66
N PRO A 99 -11.97 -9.42 -9.10
CA PRO A 99 -13.12 -10.34 -9.11
C PRO A 99 -12.88 -11.63 -9.91
N GLN A 100 -11.96 -11.62 -10.88
CA GLN A 100 -11.64 -12.73 -11.77
C GLN A 100 -10.38 -13.52 -11.36
N GLU A 101 -9.80 -13.25 -10.18
CA GLU A 101 -8.46 -13.77 -9.79
C GLU A 101 -8.40 -15.30 -9.78
N LYS A 102 -9.45 -15.99 -9.30
CA LYS A 102 -9.49 -17.46 -9.27
C LYS A 102 -9.38 -18.08 -10.66
N GLU A 103 -10.00 -17.44 -11.66
CA GLU A 103 -9.92 -17.90 -13.05
C GLU A 103 -8.54 -17.60 -13.63
N ASN A 104 -7.98 -16.42 -13.33
CA ASN A 104 -6.63 -16.05 -13.73
C ASN A 104 -5.57 -17.00 -13.16
N GLU A 105 -5.66 -17.36 -11.87
CA GLU A 105 -4.79 -18.33 -11.20
C GLU A 105 -4.89 -19.72 -11.83
N ARG A 106 -6.11 -20.17 -12.15
CA ARG A 106 -6.34 -21.43 -12.86
C ARG A 106 -5.65 -21.42 -14.22
N ILE A 107 -5.83 -20.38 -15.03
CA ILE A 107 -5.19 -20.25 -16.35
C ILE A 107 -3.67 -20.25 -16.21
N ARG A 108 -3.11 -19.48 -15.29
CA ARG A 108 -1.65 -19.45 -15.02
C ARG A 108 -1.14 -20.84 -14.63
N THR A 109 -1.87 -21.57 -13.80
CA THR A 109 -1.53 -22.93 -13.39
C THR A 109 -1.56 -23.90 -14.57
N GLU A 110 -2.62 -23.88 -15.39
CA GLU A 110 -2.74 -24.73 -16.58
C GLU A 110 -1.67 -24.43 -17.64
N VAL A 111 -1.24 -23.17 -17.78
CA VAL A 111 -0.14 -22.79 -18.68
C VAL A 111 1.21 -23.22 -18.10
N ALA A 112 1.46 -22.98 -16.81
CA ALA A 112 2.70 -23.39 -16.15
C ALA A 112 2.88 -24.91 -16.16
N GLN A 113 1.81 -25.68 -15.95
CA GLN A 113 1.83 -27.15 -16.10
C GLN A 113 2.18 -27.61 -17.52
N ARG A 114 1.80 -26.85 -18.56
CA ARG A 114 2.11 -27.19 -19.96
C ARG A 114 3.58 -27.01 -20.31
N VAL A 115 4.24 -26.00 -19.76
CA VAL A 115 5.68 -25.76 -19.97
C VAL A 115 6.55 -26.43 -18.91
N SER A 116 5.94 -26.98 -17.85
CA SER A 116 6.64 -27.69 -16.78
C SER A 116 7.45 -28.86 -17.35
N GLY A 117 8.78 -28.75 -17.27
CA GLY A 117 9.73 -29.73 -17.81
C GLY A 117 10.50 -29.26 -19.04
N GLU A 118 10.12 -28.12 -19.63
CA GLU A 118 10.89 -27.45 -20.69
C GLU A 118 11.80 -26.37 -20.07
N ALA A 119 13.10 -26.67 -19.91
CA ALA A 119 14.03 -25.80 -19.17
C ALA A 119 14.22 -24.40 -19.77
N ASP A 120 14.04 -24.26 -21.09
CA ASP A 120 14.26 -23.01 -21.82
C ASP A 120 12.97 -22.22 -22.06
N LYS A 121 11.82 -22.67 -21.53
CA LYS A 121 10.54 -21.97 -21.67
C LYS A 121 9.92 -21.65 -20.32
N HIS A 122 9.47 -20.41 -20.21
CA HIS A 122 8.63 -19.94 -19.12
C HIS A 122 7.16 -19.90 -19.58
N TRP A 123 6.25 -19.80 -18.61
CA TRP A 123 4.80 -19.79 -18.90
C TRP A 123 4.36 -18.56 -19.69
N ASP A 124 5.17 -17.50 -19.67
CA ASP A 124 5.03 -16.22 -20.37
C ASP A 124 5.89 -16.12 -21.65
N THR A 125 6.61 -17.18 -22.04
CA THR A 125 7.39 -17.21 -23.29
C THR A 125 6.49 -17.11 -24.52
N ASP A 126 6.98 -16.43 -25.56
CA ASP A 126 6.28 -16.24 -26.84
C ASP A 126 5.80 -17.57 -27.44
N GLY A 127 4.53 -17.61 -27.85
CA GLY A 127 3.87 -18.77 -28.43
C GLY A 127 3.25 -19.75 -27.42
N VAL A 128 3.52 -19.62 -26.11
CA VAL A 128 2.89 -20.45 -25.06
C VAL A 128 1.46 -19.96 -24.74
N MET A 129 1.28 -18.63 -24.72
CA MET A 129 0.03 -17.97 -24.41
C MET A 129 -0.37 -16.99 -25.51
N ASP A 130 -1.65 -17.01 -25.89
CA ASP A 130 -2.19 -16.06 -26.87
C ASP A 130 -2.14 -14.61 -26.34
N ALA A 131 -1.97 -13.64 -27.25
CA ALA A 131 -1.86 -12.22 -26.92
C ALA A 131 -2.97 -11.69 -26.01
N LYS A 132 -4.21 -12.16 -26.23
CA LYS A 132 -5.38 -11.67 -25.52
C LYS A 132 -5.40 -12.14 -24.08
N THR A 133 -5.10 -13.42 -23.85
CA THR A 133 -4.94 -13.97 -22.51
C THR A 133 -3.77 -13.30 -21.78
N ARG A 134 -2.64 -13.08 -22.46
CA ARG A 134 -1.47 -12.37 -21.89
C ARG A 134 -1.82 -10.94 -21.47
N ASN A 135 -2.49 -10.17 -22.33
CA ASN A 135 -2.96 -8.82 -22.02
C ASN A 135 -3.98 -8.81 -20.85
N LEU A 136 -4.88 -9.80 -20.78
CA LEU A 136 -5.84 -9.90 -19.67
C LEU A 136 -5.15 -10.21 -18.33
N LEU A 137 -4.20 -11.15 -18.32
CA LEU A 137 -3.46 -11.54 -17.12
C LEU A 137 -2.43 -10.49 -16.66
N SER A 138 -2.18 -9.46 -17.48
CA SER A 138 -1.32 -8.32 -17.17
C SER A 138 -2.04 -7.24 -16.33
N PHE A 139 -3.36 -7.36 -16.13
CA PHE A 139 -4.08 -6.56 -15.15
C PHE A 139 -3.89 -7.12 -13.75
N ALA A 140 -3.59 -6.24 -12.81
CA ALA A 140 -3.49 -6.54 -11.39
C ALA A 140 -4.18 -5.44 -10.58
N ALA A 141 -4.33 -5.64 -9.27
CA ALA A 141 -4.78 -4.59 -8.39
C ALA A 141 -3.83 -4.43 -7.20
N VAL A 142 -3.74 -3.21 -6.68
CA VAL A 142 -3.02 -2.90 -5.43
C VAL A 142 -4.00 -2.31 -4.43
N GLU A 143 -3.87 -2.74 -3.19
CA GLU A 143 -4.55 -2.17 -2.03
C GLU A 143 -3.70 -1.02 -1.50
N CYS A 144 -4.36 0.11 -1.27
CA CYS A 144 -3.73 1.32 -0.80
C CYS A 144 -4.45 1.82 0.46
N ARG A 145 -3.66 2.35 1.40
CA ARG A 145 -4.18 3.15 2.51
C ARG A 145 -4.25 4.61 2.09
N ILE A 146 -5.30 5.30 2.48
CA ILE A 146 -5.47 6.73 2.25
C ILE A 146 -4.74 7.47 3.37
N ILE A 147 -3.81 8.34 2.99
CA ILE A 147 -2.98 9.12 3.92
C ILE A 147 -3.58 10.51 4.14
N GLY A 148 -4.26 11.05 3.13
CA GLY A 148 -4.87 12.36 3.21
C GLY A 148 -5.07 13.01 1.85
N THR A 149 -5.40 14.30 1.87
CA THR A 149 -5.77 15.08 0.69
C THR A 149 -4.97 16.37 0.61
N PHE A 150 -4.27 16.56 -0.51
CA PHE A 150 -3.72 17.85 -0.90
C PHE A 150 -4.76 18.65 -1.68
N TYR A 151 -4.97 19.90 -1.30
CA TYR A 151 -5.88 20.84 -1.96
C TYR A 151 -5.32 22.25 -1.92
N LEU A 152 -5.88 23.15 -2.72
CA LEU A 152 -5.44 24.55 -2.79
C LEU A 152 -6.43 25.45 -2.06
N ASP A 153 -5.90 26.47 -1.38
CA ASP A 153 -6.70 27.50 -0.72
C ASP A 153 -5.98 28.86 -0.81
N LEU A 154 -6.71 29.94 -0.54
CA LEU A 154 -6.15 31.29 -0.46
C LEU A 154 -5.25 31.42 0.76
N GLN A 155 -4.06 32.00 0.58
CA GLN A 155 -3.14 32.32 1.69
C GLN A 155 -3.80 33.22 2.75
N HIS A 156 -4.59 34.20 2.31
CA HIS A 156 -5.43 35.05 3.16
C HIS A 156 -6.89 34.94 2.75
N GLN A 157 -7.69 34.22 3.54
CA GLN A 157 -9.10 33.94 3.24
C GLN A 157 -9.96 35.22 3.13
N ASP A 158 -9.57 36.30 3.81
CA ASP A 158 -10.26 37.59 3.76
C ASP A 158 -9.98 38.40 2.48
N GLN A 159 -9.05 37.95 1.63
CA GLN A 159 -8.60 38.67 0.43
C GLN A 159 -8.76 37.83 -0.84
N THR A 160 -9.70 38.22 -1.70
CA THR A 160 -10.02 37.50 -2.94
C THR A 160 -8.93 37.58 -4.02
N ASP A 161 -7.88 38.38 -3.85
CA ASP A 161 -6.71 38.47 -4.75
C ASP A 161 -5.46 37.79 -4.18
N SER A 162 -5.59 37.15 -3.01
CA SER A 162 -4.49 36.42 -2.38
C SER A 162 -3.99 35.28 -3.28
N ASP A 163 -2.69 34.97 -3.18
CA ASP A 163 -2.11 33.82 -3.89
C ASP A 163 -2.62 32.49 -3.32
N LEU A 164 -2.63 31.46 -4.17
CA LEU A 164 -2.97 30.09 -3.79
C LEU A 164 -1.79 29.37 -3.13
N ILE A 165 -2.07 28.73 -1.99
CA ILE A 165 -1.15 27.87 -1.26
C ILE A 165 -1.66 26.43 -1.25
N LEU A 166 -0.72 25.49 -1.18
CA LEU A 166 -1.02 24.08 -0.99
C LEU A 166 -1.32 23.80 0.48
N LYS A 167 -2.41 23.11 0.76
CA LYS A 167 -2.79 22.60 2.08
C LYS A 167 -2.90 21.08 2.05
N PHE A 168 -2.72 20.45 3.21
CA PHE A 168 -2.84 19.01 3.40
C PHE A 168 -3.79 18.70 4.57
N GLY A 169 -4.80 17.88 4.32
CA GLY A 169 -5.63 17.26 5.37
C GLY A 169 -5.24 15.80 5.55
N CYS A 170 -5.22 15.29 6.78
CA CYS A 170 -4.89 13.89 7.09
C CYS A 170 -6.04 12.90 6.82
N ASP A 171 -7.11 13.36 6.16
CA ASP A 171 -8.30 12.61 5.80
C ASP A 171 -8.79 13.00 4.39
N ILE A 172 -9.91 12.40 3.98
CA ILE A 172 -10.67 12.82 2.80
C ILE A 172 -12.00 13.38 3.29
N SER A 173 -12.43 14.52 2.73
CA SER A 173 -13.71 15.15 3.08
C SER A 173 -14.90 14.34 2.60
N ASN A 174 -14.78 13.75 1.41
CA ASN A 174 -15.85 13.03 0.73
C ASN A 174 -15.26 12.13 -0.37
N TYR A 175 -16.05 11.18 -0.86
CA TYR A 175 -15.74 10.47 -2.09
C TYR A 175 -17.03 10.10 -2.83
N TYR A 176 -16.91 9.99 -4.16
CA TYR A 176 -18.01 9.56 -5.01
C TYR A 176 -17.67 8.19 -5.62
N PRO A 177 -18.37 7.09 -5.23
CA PRO A 177 -18.05 5.74 -5.71
C PRO A 177 -18.04 5.59 -7.24
N ASN A 178 -18.80 6.42 -7.95
CA ASN A 178 -18.92 6.38 -9.41
C ASN A 178 -18.21 7.56 -10.12
N LYS A 179 -17.31 8.27 -9.43
CA LYS A 179 -16.38 9.21 -10.09
C LYS A 179 -14.99 8.61 -10.06
N GLY A 180 -14.59 8.00 -11.18
CA GLY A 180 -13.25 7.43 -11.33
C GLY A 180 -12.15 8.47 -11.08
N LEU A 181 -11.09 8.04 -10.41
CA LEU A 181 -9.87 8.81 -10.16
C LEU A 181 -8.72 8.18 -10.93
N LYS A 182 -7.94 9.02 -11.63
CA LYS A 182 -6.71 8.57 -12.29
C LYS A 182 -5.61 8.50 -11.24
N VAL A 183 -4.80 7.45 -11.31
CA VAL A 183 -3.73 7.19 -10.33
C VAL A 183 -2.37 7.30 -10.98
N TYR A 184 -1.48 8.04 -10.33
CA TYR A 184 -0.13 8.37 -10.78
C TYR A 184 0.89 8.00 -9.71
N LYS A 185 2.10 7.60 -10.13
CA LYS A 185 3.23 7.44 -9.23
C LYS A 185 4.02 8.77 -9.16
N PRO A 186 4.21 9.39 -7.99
CA PRO A 186 5.02 10.61 -7.89
C PRO A 186 6.43 10.36 -8.42
N ASN A 187 6.94 11.25 -9.29
CA ASN A 187 8.35 11.26 -9.66
C ASN A 187 9.21 11.84 -8.52
N ALA A 188 10.53 11.93 -8.72
CA ALA A 188 11.44 12.46 -7.70
C ALA A 188 11.07 13.87 -7.19
N GLU A 189 10.72 14.80 -8.09
CA GLU A 189 10.36 16.18 -7.75
C GLU A 189 9.03 16.26 -6.99
N ALA A 190 8.00 15.57 -7.47
CA ALA A 190 6.70 15.49 -6.82
C ALA A 190 6.82 14.85 -5.43
N LEU A 191 7.62 13.78 -5.33
CA LEU A 191 7.85 13.09 -4.06
C LEU A 191 8.60 13.98 -3.07
N GLU A 192 9.61 14.73 -3.52
CA GLU A 192 10.31 15.71 -2.69
C GLU A 192 9.34 16.75 -2.15
N ALA A 193 8.44 17.27 -2.98
CA ALA A 193 7.42 18.24 -2.57
C ALA A 193 6.44 17.67 -1.53
N ILE A 194 6.01 16.42 -1.69
CA ILE A 194 5.09 15.73 -0.76
C ILE A 194 5.75 15.48 0.59
N ILE A 195 6.96 14.91 0.60
CA ILE A 195 7.62 14.49 1.84
C ILE A 195 8.13 15.68 2.65
N ASN A 196 8.57 16.74 1.96
CA ASN A 196 9.08 17.94 2.59
C ASN A 196 8.01 19.02 2.80
N TYR A 197 6.73 18.70 2.57
CA TYR A 197 5.61 19.60 2.80
C TYR A 197 5.51 20.03 4.26
N THR A 198 5.22 21.31 4.47
CA THR A 198 4.92 21.90 5.78
C THR A 198 3.85 22.96 5.60
N ASP A 199 2.89 22.98 6.51
CA ASP A 199 1.78 23.94 6.47
C ASP A 199 2.33 25.38 6.57
N PHE A 200 1.80 26.27 5.74
CA PHE A 200 2.18 27.69 5.69
C PHE A 200 1.98 28.39 7.04
N ALA A 201 0.93 28.04 7.79
CA ALA A 201 0.69 28.60 9.13
C ALA A 201 1.85 28.28 10.08
N ASN A 202 2.31 27.02 10.07
CA ASN A 202 3.40 26.56 10.92
C ASN A 202 4.74 27.18 10.52
N GLN A 203 4.97 27.47 9.24
CA GLN A 203 6.21 28.08 8.75
C GLN A 203 6.45 29.51 9.29
N ASN A 204 5.39 30.27 9.56
CA ASN A 204 5.50 31.62 10.11
C ASN A 204 5.82 31.62 11.62
N ASP A 205 5.49 30.54 12.31
CA ASP A 205 5.77 30.36 13.74
C ASP A 205 7.19 29.80 14.00
N LEU A 206 7.91 29.41 12.95
CA LEU A 206 9.28 28.93 13.05
C LEU A 206 10.23 30.04 13.47
N ARG A 207 11.06 29.74 14.48
CA ARG A 207 12.13 30.64 14.93
C ARG A 207 13.31 30.73 13.94
N SER A 208 13.45 29.75 13.04
CA SER A 208 14.42 29.72 11.95
C SER A 208 13.84 28.93 10.77
N LYS A 209 14.13 29.37 9.55
CA LYS A 209 13.74 28.70 8.31
C LYS A 209 14.83 27.75 7.78
N ALA A 210 15.91 27.54 8.54
CA ALA A 210 16.97 26.62 8.17
C ALA A 210 16.45 25.17 8.13
N ARG A 211 16.69 24.49 7.01
CA ARG A 211 16.38 23.06 6.83
C ARG A 211 17.66 22.24 6.92
N VAL A 212 17.57 21.11 7.60
CA VAL A 212 18.66 20.12 7.64
C VAL A 212 18.20 18.84 6.99
N GLN A 213 19.01 18.36 6.05
CA GLN A 213 18.80 17.09 5.38
C GLN A 213 19.12 15.95 6.35
N LEU A 214 18.15 15.06 6.57
CA LEU A 214 18.32 13.85 7.37
C LEU A 214 18.82 12.67 6.53
N GLY A 215 18.39 12.59 5.28
CA GLY A 215 18.71 11.47 4.40
C GLY A 215 17.97 11.56 3.07
N ASN A 216 17.86 10.41 2.39
CA ASN A 216 17.13 10.26 1.14
C ASN A 216 16.03 9.21 1.31
N VAL A 217 14.96 9.34 0.52
CA VAL A 217 13.85 8.38 0.48
C VAL A 217 14.30 7.08 -0.17
N ARG A 218 13.86 5.95 0.41
CA ARG A 218 14.04 4.63 -0.18
C ARG A 218 12.81 3.78 0.14
N TYR A 219 12.10 3.35 -0.90
CA TYR A 219 10.89 2.52 -0.73
C TYR A 219 11.18 1.05 -0.48
N ALA A 220 12.13 0.47 -1.23
CA ALA A 220 12.52 -0.93 -1.10
C ALA A 220 14.03 -1.06 -0.89
N SER A 221 14.44 -2.10 -0.15
CA SER A 221 15.85 -2.49 -0.08
C SER A 221 16.39 -2.86 -1.47
N THR A 222 15.58 -3.47 -2.32
CA THR A 222 15.93 -3.68 -3.73
C THR A 222 15.80 -2.37 -4.50
N ASN A 223 16.75 -1.46 -4.29
CA ASN A 223 16.76 -0.17 -4.93
C ASN A 223 17.47 -0.27 -6.28
N ARG A 224 16.73 -0.10 -7.38
CA ARG A 224 17.26 -0.21 -8.74
C ARG A 224 17.12 1.15 -9.43
N ARG A 225 18.20 1.61 -10.09
CA ARG A 225 18.26 2.91 -10.79
C ARG A 225 17.10 3.17 -11.76
N PHE A 226 16.49 2.12 -12.32
CA PHE A 226 15.35 2.28 -13.22
C PHE A 226 14.05 2.72 -12.54
N GLN A 227 13.96 2.70 -11.19
CA GLN A 227 12.78 3.13 -10.45
C GLN A 227 12.58 4.66 -10.46
N GLN A 228 13.59 5.42 -10.92
CA GLN A 228 13.57 6.88 -11.15
C GLN A 228 13.25 7.75 -9.91
N ILE A 229 13.45 7.21 -8.69
CA ILE A 229 13.20 7.89 -7.41
C ILE A 229 14.45 7.86 -6.51
N ASP A 230 15.61 7.57 -7.08
CA ASP A 230 16.87 7.62 -6.33
C ASP A 230 17.18 9.04 -5.85
N ASP A 231 17.67 9.15 -4.62
CA ASP A 231 18.22 10.39 -4.03
C ASP A 231 17.24 11.54 -3.74
N VAL A 232 15.94 11.26 -3.59
CA VAL A 232 14.96 12.26 -3.11
C VAL A 232 15.28 12.64 -1.67
N LYS A 233 15.61 13.90 -1.42
CA LYS A 233 16.08 14.36 -0.10
C LYS A 233 14.94 14.52 0.89
N VAL A 234 15.18 14.16 2.15
CA VAL A 234 14.26 14.38 3.27
C VAL A 234 14.90 15.38 4.23
N SER A 235 14.20 16.48 4.51
CA SER A 235 14.70 17.57 5.33
C SER A 235 13.68 18.02 6.38
N ILE A 236 14.16 18.32 7.58
CA ILE A 236 13.35 18.83 8.70
C ILE A 236 13.79 20.23 9.11
N TYR A 237 12.95 20.94 9.86
CA TYR A 237 13.33 22.16 10.57
C TYR A 237 13.83 21.79 11.97
N PRO A 238 15.12 22.01 12.31
CA PRO A 238 15.62 21.68 13.64
C PRO A 238 14.90 22.44 14.76
N SER A 239 14.34 23.61 14.46
CA SER A 239 13.53 24.39 15.40
C SER A 239 12.24 23.69 15.84
N ASP A 240 11.67 22.78 15.01
CA ASP A 240 10.46 22.02 15.37
C ASP A 240 10.73 20.98 16.46
N LEU A 241 11.98 20.59 16.64
CA LEU A 241 12.38 19.66 17.70
C LEU A 241 12.49 20.36 19.07
N LEU A 242 12.57 21.69 19.10
CA LEU A 242 12.72 22.46 20.33
C LEU A 242 11.46 22.33 21.19
N SER A 243 11.65 22.13 22.50
CA SER A 243 10.55 21.92 23.47
C SER A 243 9.69 20.66 23.22
N GLN A 244 9.94 19.90 22.16
CA GLN A 244 9.25 18.65 21.81
C GLN A 244 9.99 17.42 22.34
N LYS A 245 9.35 16.26 22.19
CA LYS A 245 9.88 14.95 22.57
C LYS A 245 10.09 14.13 21.32
N SER A 246 11.31 13.66 21.14
CA SER A 246 11.75 12.93 19.95
C SER A 246 12.32 11.58 20.36
N ALA A 247 11.78 10.50 19.81
CA ALA A 247 12.29 9.15 20.00
C ALA A 247 13.21 8.75 18.86
N VAL A 248 14.34 8.11 19.18
CA VAL A 248 15.22 7.46 18.20
C VAL A 248 15.36 5.99 18.56
N PHE A 249 14.72 5.11 17.79
CA PHE A 249 14.71 3.68 18.08
C PHE A 249 15.43 2.88 17.00
N GLY A 250 16.18 1.86 17.40
CA GLY A 250 16.85 0.95 16.48
C GLY A 250 17.93 0.11 17.15
N MET A 251 18.31 -0.99 16.52
CA MET A 251 19.40 -1.85 16.98
C MET A 251 20.77 -1.14 16.89
N THR A 252 21.78 -1.60 17.63
CA THR A 252 23.15 -1.10 17.49
C THR A 252 23.63 -1.22 16.03
N ARG A 253 24.39 -0.22 15.55
CA ARG A 253 24.88 -0.12 14.16
C ARG A 253 23.81 0.03 13.07
N THR A 254 22.58 0.38 13.43
CA THR A 254 21.51 0.71 12.45
C THR A 254 21.37 2.21 12.16
N GLY A 255 22.30 3.03 12.66
CA GLY A 255 22.29 4.49 12.47
C GLY A 255 21.64 5.29 13.60
N LYS A 256 21.26 4.65 14.72
CA LYS A 256 20.69 5.31 15.91
C LYS A 256 21.58 6.47 16.43
N SER A 257 22.82 6.19 16.84
CA SER A 257 23.76 7.22 17.31
C SER A 257 24.04 8.28 16.25
N ASN A 258 24.14 7.90 14.97
CA ASN A 258 24.33 8.86 13.88
C ASN A 258 23.14 9.82 13.72
N THR A 259 21.92 9.32 13.89
CA THR A 259 20.70 10.15 13.86
C THR A 259 20.71 11.14 15.02
N THR A 260 21.06 10.71 16.23
CA THR A 260 21.23 11.60 17.38
C THR A 260 22.31 12.67 17.12
N LYS A 261 23.48 12.27 16.56
CA LYS A 261 24.56 13.21 16.17
C LYS A 261 24.06 14.28 15.18
N ILE A 262 23.31 13.88 14.15
CA ILE A 262 22.75 14.80 13.14
C ILE A 262 21.77 15.77 13.80
N ILE A 263 20.87 15.29 14.66
CA ILE A 263 19.90 16.13 15.37
C ILE A 263 20.63 17.16 16.27
N ALA A 264 21.55 16.72 17.13
CA ALA A 264 22.28 17.61 18.03
C ALA A 264 23.15 18.64 17.28
N LYS A 265 23.81 18.20 16.21
CA LYS A 265 24.56 19.10 15.32
C LYS A 265 23.63 20.13 14.64
N SER A 266 22.48 19.70 14.13
CA SER A 266 21.53 20.59 13.46
C SER A 266 21.00 21.70 14.38
N ILE A 267 20.76 21.37 15.66
CA ILE A 267 20.33 22.34 16.66
C ILE A 267 21.50 23.25 17.08
N TYR A 268 22.73 22.73 17.11
CA TYR A 268 23.93 23.54 17.34
C TYR A 268 24.13 24.59 16.22
N GLU A 269 23.92 24.20 14.96
CA GLU A 269 24.10 25.08 13.79
C GLU A 269 23.10 26.25 13.76
N LEU A 270 21.96 26.19 14.46
CA LEU A 270 21.01 27.32 14.59
C LEU A 270 21.64 28.56 15.26
N ARG A 271 22.80 28.41 15.90
CA ARG A 271 23.59 29.54 16.44
C ARG A 271 24.19 30.41 15.34
N TYR A 272 24.42 29.84 14.17
CA TYR A 272 25.13 30.44 13.06
C TYR A 272 24.23 30.38 11.81
N PRO A 273 23.11 31.14 11.79
CA PRO A 273 22.18 31.11 10.67
C PRO A 273 22.88 31.51 9.37
N THR A 274 22.66 30.73 8.32
CA THR A 274 23.17 30.99 6.97
C THR A 274 22.31 31.99 6.21
N ASN A 275 21.05 32.16 6.61
CA ASN A 275 20.10 33.09 6.00
C ASN A 275 20.06 34.41 6.78
N THR A 276 19.99 35.54 6.07
CA THR A 276 20.05 36.89 6.65
C THR A 276 18.83 37.26 7.48
N ASP A 277 17.68 36.61 7.23
CA ASP A 277 16.43 36.87 7.93
C ASP A 277 16.29 36.10 9.26
N ASP A 278 17.14 35.08 9.48
CA ASP A 278 17.10 34.24 10.68
C ASP A 278 17.95 34.85 11.80
N LYS A 279 17.42 34.82 13.04
CA LYS A 279 18.16 35.26 14.23
C LYS A 279 19.02 34.12 14.79
N PRO A 280 20.24 34.39 15.28
CA PRO A 280 21.04 33.41 16.01
C PRO A 280 20.30 32.84 17.22
N LEU A 281 20.20 31.50 17.31
CA LEU A 281 19.56 30.80 18.42
C LEU A 281 20.60 30.00 19.22
N LYS A 282 20.93 30.49 20.43
CA LYS A 282 21.79 29.77 21.39
C LYS A 282 20.96 28.84 22.26
N ILE A 283 20.77 27.60 21.78
CA ILE A 283 20.08 26.54 22.51
C ILE A 283 21.09 25.78 23.38
N GLY A 284 20.79 25.66 24.67
CA GLY A 284 21.56 24.81 25.59
C GLY A 284 21.29 23.34 25.29
N GLN A 285 22.33 22.51 25.20
CA GLN A 285 22.17 21.09 24.90
C GLN A 285 22.89 20.26 25.95
N ILE A 286 22.26 19.20 26.47
CA ILE A 286 22.89 18.27 27.41
C ILE A 286 22.75 16.84 26.91
N ILE A 287 23.85 16.09 26.87
CA ILE A 287 23.86 14.68 26.43
C ILE A 287 24.30 13.80 27.59
N PHE A 288 23.46 12.86 28.00
CA PHE A 288 23.82 11.78 28.91
C PHE A 288 24.39 10.61 28.11
N ASP A 289 25.69 10.38 28.25
CA ASP A 289 26.47 9.46 27.40
C ASP A 289 26.99 8.26 28.22
N PRO A 290 26.19 7.18 28.35
CA PRO A 290 26.55 6.00 29.14
C PRO A 290 27.71 5.20 28.54
N ASN A 291 27.96 5.32 27.22
CA ASN A 291 28.99 4.55 26.54
C ASN A 291 30.23 5.38 26.19
N GLY A 292 30.19 6.69 26.40
CA GLY A 292 31.30 7.59 26.08
C GLY A 292 31.46 7.89 24.59
N GLU A 293 30.47 7.57 23.74
CA GLU A 293 30.53 7.72 22.26
C GLU A 293 30.61 9.17 21.80
N TYR A 294 30.18 10.11 22.64
CA TYR A 294 30.09 11.54 22.35
C TYR A 294 31.19 12.34 23.05
N ALA A 295 31.63 11.88 24.22
CA ALA A 295 32.74 12.45 24.99
C ALA A 295 34.12 12.04 24.48
N ASN A 296 34.25 10.83 23.92
CA ASN A 296 35.55 10.26 23.53
C ASN A 296 35.64 10.04 22.01
N GLU A 297 36.84 10.19 21.45
CA GLU A 297 37.09 9.89 20.04
C GLU A 297 37.35 8.39 19.89
N ASN A 298 36.51 7.70 19.11
CA ASN A 298 36.72 6.29 18.78
C ASN A 298 37.68 6.14 17.60
N ALA A 299 38.66 5.24 17.71
CA ALA A 299 39.62 4.93 16.64
C ALA A 299 38.99 4.29 15.38
N GLN A 300 37.71 3.87 15.45
CA GLN A 300 36.98 3.23 14.34
C GLN A 300 36.20 4.22 13.46
N ASP A 301 36.08 5.49 13.86
CA ASP A 301 35.19 6.47 13.22
C ASP A 301 35.94 7.47 12.31
N ALA A 302 37.14 7.15 11.82
CA ALA A 302 37.90 8.04 10.94
C ALA A 302 37.30 8.08 9.51
N ASP A 303 36.30 8.94 9.28
CA ASP A 303 35.79 9.16 7.92
C ASP A 303 36.74 10.05 7.10
N GLY A 304 37.19 9.52 5.95
CA GLY A 304 38.07 10.19 4.98
C GLY A 304 37.48 11.43 4.27
N LYS A 305 36.43 12.04 4.82
CA LYS A 305 35.73 13.24 4.31
C LYS A 305 35.76 14.44 5.27
N GLY A 306 36.45 14.34 6.41
CA GLY A 306 36.67 15.49 7.31
C GLY A 306 35.45 15.88 8.17
N ASN A 307 34.55 14.94 8.44
CA ASN A 307 33.50 15.14 9.44
C ASN A 307 34.06 14.97 10.86
N VAL A 308 33.44 15.67 11.79
CA VAL A 308 33.81 15.70 13.20
C VAL A 308 33.28 14.45 13.90
N ASN A 309 34.17 13.55 14.35
CA ASN A 309 33.78 12.18 14.71
C ASN A 309 33.13 12.02 16.10
N ALA A 310 33.31 13.00 16.99
CA ALA A 310 32.65 13.08 18.29
C ALA A 310 31.94 14.44 18.46
N LEU A 311 30.74 14.46 19.05
CA LEU A 311 29.95 15.70 19.24
C LEU A 311 30.69 16.75 20.06
N LYS A 312 31.66 16.36 20.91
CA LYS A 312 32.50 17.32 21.63
C LYS A 312 33.27 18.31 20.74
N ASN A 313 33.49 17.94 19.48
CA ASN A 313 34.24 18.75 18.53
C ASN A 313 33.31 19.55 17.59
N VAL A 314 31.98 19.54 17.83
CA VAL A 314 30.98 20.21 16.96
C VAL A 314 31.27 21.71 16.77
N TYR A 315 31.96 22.35 17.72
CA TYR A 315 32.39 23.75 17.61
C TYR A 315 33.25 24.01 16.37
N GLN A 316 33.97 23.01 15.85
CA GLN A 316 34.82 23.12 14.66
C GLN A 316 34.03 23.37 13.36
N VAL A 317 32.69 23.20 13.39
CA VAL A 317 31.82 23.64 12.29
C VAL A 317 31.97 25.14 12.03
N CYS A 318 32.25 25.93 13.06
CA CYS A 318 32.59 27.34 12.95
C CYS A 318 34.09 27.55 13.24
N LYS A 319 34.87 27.93 12.23
CA LYS A 319 36.34 28.09 12.35
C LYS A 319 36.79 29.15 13.36
N GLU A 320 35.92 30.10 13.70
CA GLU A 320 36.20 31.20 14.64
C GLU A 320 35.81 30.86 16.09
N ALA A 321 35.12 29.74 16.33
CA ALA A 321 34.61 29.37 17.64
C ALA A 321 35.68 28.69 18.51
N LYS A 322 35.70 29.02 19.81
CA LYS A 322 36.58 28.39 20.81
C LYS A 322 35.84 27.28 21.55
N LYS A 323 36.50 26.13 21.77
CA LYS A 323 35.92 24.98 22.48
C LYS A 323 35.31 25.37 23.83
N GLU A 324 36.04 26.13 24.65
CA GLU A 324 35.67 26.51 26.03
C GLU A 324 34.36 27.31 26.12
N ASP A 325 34.03 28.07 25.07
CA ASP A 325 32.83 28.89 24.97
C ASP A 325 31.62 28.12 24.45
N GLU A 326 31.84 26.94 23.85
CA GLU A 326 30.83 26.22 23.07
C GLU A 326 30.47 24.85 23.67
N VAL A 327 31.47 24.10 24.16
CA VAL A 327 31.34 22.70 24.56
C VAL A 327 32.04 22.44 25.88
N VAL A 328 31.38 21.69 26.78
CA VAL A 328 31.95 21.30 28.09
C VAL A 328 31.67 19.82 28.36
N THR A 329 32.69 19.08 28.78
CA THR A 329 32.55 17.69 29.24
C THR A 329 32.56 17.62 30.75
N TYR A 330 31.60 16.90 31.33
CA TYR A 330 31.54 16.54 32.74
C TYR A 330 31.65 15.02 32.91
N GLY A 331 32.24 14.55 34.00
CA GLY A 331 32.30 13.12 34.31
C GLY A 331 32.69 12.84 35.77
N ILE A 332 32.60 11.59 36.20
CA ILE A 332 32.89 11.20 37.60
C ILE A 332 34.39 10.93 37.82
N THR A 333 35.08 10.47 36.78
CA THR A 333 36.53 10.20 36.80
C THR A 333 37.27 11.10 35.84
N SER A 334 38.54 11.38 36.13
CA SER A 334 39.45 12.01 35.18
C SER A 334 39.75 11.07 34.01
N HIS A 335 40.04 11.65 32.84
CA HIS A 335 40.33 10.89 31.63
C HIS A 335 41.63 11.40 30.97
N PRO A 336 42.61 10.54 30.64
CA PRO A 336 43.91 10.98 30.11
C PRO A 336 43.82 11.81 28.81
N ASN A 337 42.85 11.48 27.95
CA ASN A 337 42.66 12.14 26.65
C ASN A 337 41.65 13.32 26.71
N ASP A 338 41.18 13.69 27.91
CA ASP A 338 40.27 14.83 28.10
C ASP A 338 40.61 15.57 29.42
N PRO A 339 41.73 16.32 29.44
CA PRO A 339 42.23 16.98 30.65
C PRO A 339 41.32 18.14 31.13
N ASP A 340 40.51 18.71 30.23
CA ASP A 340 39.60 19.83 30.55
C ASP A 340 38.28 19.36 31.18
N ARG A 341 38.10 18.05 31.37
CA ARG A 341 36.88 17.45 31.93
C ARG A 341 36.62 17.96 33.34
N LYS A 342 35.43 18.50 33.57
CA LYS A 342 34.98 18.91 34.91
C LYS A 342 34.47 17.71 35.70
N LEU A 343 35.01 17.50 36.90
CA LEU A 343 34.60 16.38 37.76
C LEU A 343 33.27 16.68 38.46
N MET A 344 32.32 15.75 38.38
CA MET A 344 31.00 15.81 39.03
C MET A 344 31.06 15.34 40.49
N LEU A 345 32.02 15.87 41.24
CA LEU A 345 32.25 15.52 42.64
C LEU A 345 31.85 16.68 43.54
N LEU A 346 31.30 16.38 44.72
CA LEU A 346 30.89 17.39 45.69
C LEU A 346 31.83 17.43 46.89
N ASN A 347 31.94 18.60 47.50
CA ASN A 347 32.68 18.74 48.74
C ASN A 347 31.76 18.53 49.95
N PHE A 348 31.86 17.37 50.58
CA PHE A 348 30.95 16.97 51.67
C PHE A 348 31.28 17.69 52.98
N TYR A 349 32.37 18.46 53.04
CA TYR A 349 32.77 19.22 54.22
C TYR A 349 32.34 20.69 54.19
N GLN A 350 32.14 21.27 53.01
CA GLN A 350 31.78 22.69 52.85
C GLN A 350 30.34 22.93 53.29
N GLU A 351 30.08 24.07 53.94
CA GLU A 351 28.76 24.38 54.49
C GLU A 351 27.67 24.46 53.40
N ASP A 352 27.99 25.06 52.25
CA ASP A 352 27.06 25.26 51.13
C ASP A 352 26.65 23.95 50.40
N THR A 353 27.51 22.93 50.47
CA THR A 353 27.30 21.62 49.83
C THR A 353 27.10 20.50 50.86
N LEU A 354 27.04 20.83 52.16
CA LEU A 354 26.97 19.87 53.27
C LEU A 354 25.69 19.04 53.21
N GLN A 355 24.55 19.71 53.03
CA GLN A 355 23.24 19.04 52.98
C GLN A 355 23.15 18.13 51.74
N GLN A 356 23.73 18.56 50.63
CA GLN A 356 23.73 17.83 49.37
C GLN A 356 24.61 16.57 49.47
N GLY A 357 25.79 16.69 50.07
CA GLY A 357 26.63 15.53 50.39
C GLY A 357 25.94 14.56 51.36
N LYS A 358 25.20 15.10 52.34
CA LYS A 358 24.38 14.30 53.26
C LYS A 358 23.24 13.58 52.52
N ASP A 359 22.55 14.23 51.60
CA ASP A 359 21.46 13.62 50.83
C ASP A 359 21.95 12.47 49.93
N ILE A 360 23.16 12.58 49.39
CA ILE A 360 23.80 11.48 48.63
C ILE A 360 24.02 10.26 49.54
N ILE A 361 24.57 10.48 50.74
CA ILE A 361 24.77 9.42 51.71
C ILE A 361 23.42 8.85 52.16
N ASP A 362 22.40 9.69 52.37
CA ASP A 362 21.06 9.26 52.74
C ASP A 362 20.46 8.34 51.69
N ASN A 363 20.56 8.71 50.41
CA ASN A 363 20.05 7.92 49.30
C ASN A 363 20.73 6.56 49.19
N MET A 364 22.04 6.49 49.42
CA MET A 364 22.78 5.22 49.45
C MET A 364 22.39 4.32 50.64
N LEU A 365 21.81 4.89 51.69
CA LEU A 365 21.42 4.18 52.91
C LEU A 365 19.90 3.92 52.98
N LEU A 366 19.12 4.32 51.97
CA LEU A 366 17.65 4.23 51.97
C LEU A 366 17.13 2.80 52.17
N GLU A 367 17.81 1.81 51.59
CA GLU A 367 17.41 0.39 51.66
C GLU A 367 17.83 -0.30 52.96
N ASP A 368 18.66 0.34 53.78
CA ASP A 368 19.13 -0.26 55.03
C ASP A 368 18.04 -0.19 56.13
N ASN A 369 17.75 -1.35 56.71
CA ASN A 369 16.68 -1.49 57.70
C ASN A 369 17.14 -1.30 59.16
N ALA A 370 18.44 -1.07 59.41
CA ALA A 370 18.94 -0.86 60.76
C ALA A 370 18.39 0.44 61.38
N LYS A 371 17.89 0.34 62.62
CA LYS A 371 17.23 1.47 63.32
C LYS A 371 18.12 2.72 63.43
N PHE A 372 19.42 2.54 63.69
CA PHE A 372 20.37 3.65 63.83
C PHE A 372 20.63 4.35 62.47
N ILE A 373 20.64 3.60 61.37
CA ILE A 373 20.78 4.14 60.01
C ILE A 373 19.53 4.94 59.61
N LYS A 374 18.34 4.40 59.85
CA LYS A 374 17.08 5.14 59.64
C LYS A 374 17.02 6.43 60.45
N ALA A 375 17.54 6.41 61.68
CA ALA A 375 17.63 7.61 62.51
C ALA A 375 18.63 8.63 61.94
N PHE A 376 19.80 8.19 61.46
CA PHE A 376 20.78 9.05 60.80
C PHE A 376 20.25 9.69 59.50
N VAL A 377 19.54 8.93 58.67
CA VAL A 377 18.93 9.40 57.40
C VAL A 377 17.94 10.55 57.62
N GLN A 378 17.24 10.55 58.76
CA GLN A 378 16.30 11.63 59.11
C GLN A 378 16.98 12.98 59.45
N VAL A 379 18.28 12.99 59.69
CA VAL A 379 19.00 14.20 60.10
C VAL A 379 19.24 15.13 58.90
N LYS A 380 18.81 16.39 59.05
CA LYS A 380 19.04 17.48 58.08
C LYS A 380 19.83 18.64 58.71
N PHE A 381 20.73 19.21 57.92
CA PHE A 381 21.58 20.36 58.19
C PHE A 381 20.97 21.64 57.60
N ILE A 382 19.90 22.12 58.24
CA ILE A 382 19.31 23.43 57.95
C ILE A 382 20.00 24.47 58.85
N LYS A 383 20.60 25.48 58.23
CA LYS A 383 21.25 26.58 58.95
C LYS A 383 20.19 27.42 59.69
N PRO A 384 20.29 27.59 61.02
CA PRO A 384 19.35 28.41 61.79
C PRO A 384 19.62 29.91 61.60
N ASP A 385 18.70 30.77 62.07
CA ASP A 385 18.88 32.22 62.09
C ASP A 385 20.16 32.61 62.85
N GLU A 386 20.94 33.54 62.29
CA GLU A 386 22.21 34.01 62.86
C GLU A 386 22.02 34.71 64.21
N GLN A 387 20.82 35.19 64.52
CA GLN A 387 20.49 35.82 65.79
C GLN A 387 20.28 34.81 66.93
N ASP A 388 19.92 33.56 66.63
CA ASP A 388 19.74 32.49 67.63
C ASP A 388 21.07 31.77 67.90
N GLN A 389 21.85 32.33 68.83
CA GLN A 389 23.16 31.79 69.23
C GLN A 389 23.07 30.36 69.80
N SER A 390 21.95 30.00 70.44
CA SER A 390 21.73 28.67 71.02
C SER A 390 21.49 27.62 69.93
N ALA A 391 20.59 27.92 68.99
CA ALA A 391 20.35 27.06 67.82
C ALA A 391 21.59 26.95 66.92
N MET A 392 22.32 28.05 66.74
CA MET A 392 23.58 28.06 65.99
C MET A 392 24.66 27.19 66.65
N THR A 393 24.76 27.20 67.98
CA THR A 393 25.68 26.31 68.72
C THR A 393 25.32 24.83 68.57
N ARG A 394 24.01 24.49 68.59
CA ARG A 394 23.53 23.12 68.29
C ARG A 394 23.84 22.71 66.85
N TYR A 395 23.58 23.59 65.87
CA TYR A 395 23.90 23.36 64.47
C TYR A 395 25.40 23.12 64.26
N LYS A 396 26.28 23.98 64.77
CA LYS A 396 27.74 23.83 64.65
C LYS A 396 28.25 22.53 65.29
N ARG A 397 27.64 22.06 66.38
CA ARG A 397 27.94 20.74 66.96
C ARG A 397 27.56 19.58 66.03
N ARG A 398 26.36 19.63 65.43
CA ARG A 398 25.92 18.64 64.44
C ARG A 398 26.85 18.59 63.23
N VAL A 399 27.20 19.76 62.67
CA VAL A 399 28.12 19.86 61.53
C VAL A 399 29.49 19.27 61.90
N LEU A 400 30.04 19.64 63.06
CA LEU A 400 31.33 19.13 63.52
C LEU A 400 31.33 17.61 63.72
N ALA A 401 30.27 17.05 64.32
CA ALA A 401 30.11 15.59 64.47
C ALA A 401 30.04 14.89 63.11
N TYR A 402 29.28 15.44 62.17
CA TYR A 402 29.16 14.88 60.83
C TYR A 402 30.46 14.96 60.03
N GLN A 403 31.17 16.09 60.05
CA GLN A 403 32.49 16.22 59.41
C GLN A 403 33.50 15.24 60.02
N SER A 404 33.46 15.03 61.34
CA SER A 404 34.32 14.03 62.00
C SER A 404 33.95 12.60 61.61
N LEU A 405 32.66 12.35 61.35
CA LEU A 405 32.17 11.05 60.87
C LEU A 405 32.61 10.79 59.42
N LEU A 406 32.61 11.81 58.56
CA LEU A 406 33.18 11.74 57.21
C LEU A 406 34.67 11.42 57.25
N TYR A 407 35.43 12.05 58.14
CA TYR A 407 36.85 11.73 58.33
C TYR A 407 37.04 10.26 58.73
N LYS A 408 36.29 9.79 59.74
CA LYS A 408 36.30 8.38 60.17
C LYS A 408 35.91 7.42 59.04
N ALA A 409 35.03 7.85 58.14
CA ALA A 409 34.58 7.08 56.98
C ALA A 409 35.57 7.10 55.79
N GLY A 410 36.70 7.83 55.89
CA GLY A 410 37.76 7.86 54.88
C GLY A 410 37.68 8.99 53.86
N PHE A 411 36.85 10.01 54.08
CA PHE A 411 36.73 11.17 53.18
C PHE A 411 37.92 12.11 53.36
N LYS A 412 38.61 12.47 52.27
CA LYS A 412 39.74 13.42 52.29
C LYS A 412 39.28 14.81 52.73
N VAL A 413 39.92 15.37 53.75
CA VAL A 413 39.59 16.70 54.27
C VAL A 413 40.23 17.78 53.40
N PRO A 414 39.55 18.91 53.12
CA PRO A 414 40.18 20.10 52.53
C PRO A 414 41.37 20.59 53.36
N GLU A 415 42.51 20.88 52.73
CA GLU A 415 43.77 21.21 53.43
C GLU A 415 43.65 22.36 54.43
N ARG A 416 42.76 23.31 54.17
CA ARG A 416 42.55 24.50 55.00
C ARG A 416 41.52 24.29 56.10
N LEU A 417 40.78 23.18 56.10
CA LEU A 417 39.68 22.94 57.03
C LEU A 417 40.19 22.28 58.32
N LYS A 418 39.98 22.95 59.44
CA LYS A 418 40.34 22.46 60.78
C LYS A 418 39.11 22.35 61.68
N PRO A 419 39.06 21.38 62.62
CA PRO A 419 37.95 21.25 63.55
C PRO A 419 37.79 22.51 64.41
N VAL A 420 36.60 23.12 64.39
CA VAL A 420 36.27 24.28 65.21
C VAL A 420 35.49 23.80 66.44
N THR A 421 36.11 23.89 67.63
CA THR A 421 35.49 23.44 68.90
C THR A 421 35.17 24.57 69.88
N ASN A 422 35.56 25.81 69.55
CA ASN A 422 35.39 26.97 70.42
C ASN A 422 33.90 27.21 70.72
N GLY A 423 33.55 27.24 72.01
CA GLY A 423 32.18 27.48 72.48
C GLY A 423 31.20 26.31 72.27
N LEU A 424 31.64 25.19 71.68
CA LEU A 424 30.75 24.04 71.42
C LEU A 424 30.67 23.07 72.61
N PHE A 425 31.78 22.87 73.32
CA PHE A 425 31.86 22.00 74.50
C PHE A 425 32.11 22.86 75.74
N GLY A 426 31.09 23.04 76.57
CA GLY A 426 31.16 23.91 77.75
C GLY A 426 32.03 23.33 78.86
N LYS A 427 32.60 24.19 79.71
CA LYS A 427 33.46 23.81 80.85
C LYS A 427 32.78 22.79 81.78
N LYS A 428 31.47 22.94 82.02
CA LYS A 428 30.69 22.02 82.86
C LYS A 428 30.73 20.58 82.32
N LEU A 429 30.60 20.37 81.00
CA LEU A 429 30.67 19.03 80.41
C LEU A 429 32.05 18.40 80.61
N ILE A 430 33.10 19.19 80.39
CA ILE A 430 34.49 18.76 80.55
C ILE A 430 34.77 18.36 82.01
N ASP A 431 34.32 19.17 82.96
CA ASP A 431 34.47 18.89 84.40
C ASP A 431 33.68 17.63 84.81
N THR A 432 32.50 17.39 84.23
CA THR A 432 31.70 16.19 84.50
C THR A 432 32.36 14.92 83.95
N LEU A 433 32.92 14.98 82.73
CA LEU A 433 33.67 13.87 82.12
C LEU A 433 34.91 13.50 82.94
N GLU A 434 35.63 14.51 83.47
CA GLU A 434 36.84 14.31 84.28
C GLU A 434 36.55 13.68 85.65
N LYS A 435 35.40 13.98 86.23
CA LYS A 435 34.96 13.49 87.56
C LYS A 435 34.13 12.22 87.49
N ASP A 436 33.98 11.61 86.32
CA ASP A 436 33.20 10.39 86.17
C ASP A 436 33.86 9.21 86.89
N THR A 437 33.03 8.36 87.50
CA THR A 437 33.45 7.18 88.29
C THR A 437 32.84 5.88 87.78
N SER A 438 32.22 5.89 86.60
CA SER A 438 31.66 4.69 85.96
C SER A 438 32.77 3.73 85.47
N LYS A 439 32.36 2.58 84.95
CA LYS A 439 33.27 1.56 84.40
C LYS A 439 34.15 2.11 83.26
N ASN A 440 33.65 3.09 82.50
CA ASN A 440 34.32 3.69 81.35
C ASN A 440 35.01 5.04 81.68
N ALA A 441 35.12 5.39 82.97
CA ALA A 441 35.76 6.62 83.43
C ALA A 441 37.17 6.91 82.84
N PRO A 442 38.06 5.92 82.59
CA PRO A 442 39.34 6.19 81.94
C PRO A 442 39.18 6.79 80.53
N THR A 443 38.20 6.29 79.76
CA THR A 443 37.87 6.80 78.44
C THR A 443 37.33 8.23 78.54
N TYR A 444 36.41 8.49 79.47
CA TYR A 444 35.81 9.83 79.64
C TYR A 444 36.83 10.89 80.09
N LYS A 445 37.77 10.52 80.97
CA LYS A 445 38.90 11.39 81.35
C LYS A 445 39.81 11.70 80.17
N SER A 446 40.12 10.70 79.34
CA SER A 446 40.92 10.92 78.12
C SER A 446 40.24 11.87 77.14
N ILE A 447 38.91 11.76 76.96
CA ILE A 447 38.14 12.70 76.14
C ILE A 447 38.18 14.12 76.74
N ALA A 448 38.05 14.26 78.07
CA ALA A 448 38.12 15.55 78.74
C ALA A 448 39.48 16.23 78.53
N GLU A 449 40.58 15.48 78.58
CA GLU A 449 41.93 15.97 78.26
C GLU A 449 42.05 16.42 76.80
N LEU A 450 41.54 15.62 75.85
CA LEU A 450 41.52 15.98 74.43
C LEU A 450 40.67 17.22 74.18
N LEU A 451 39.54 17.39 74.88
CA LEU A 451 38.68 18.57 74.78
C LEU A 451 39.35 19.84 75.33
N LYS A 452 40.20 19.72 76.36
CA LYS A 452 40.98 20.84 76.95
C LYS A 452 42.12 21.33 76.04
N LYS A 453 42.63 20.48 75.15
CA LYS A 453 43.65 20.88 74.16
C LYS A 453 43.11 22.00 73.26
N GLY A 454 43.92 23.01 72.96
CA GLY A 454 43.52 24.15 72.13
C GLY A 454 43.04 23.74 70.73
N GLN A 455 43.98 23.48 69.81
CA GLN A 455 43.68 23.01 68.45
C GLN A 455 43.70 21.48 68.39
N LYS A 456 42.67 20.91 67.79
CA LYS A 456 42.43 19.46 67.71
C LYS A 456 42.58 18.98 66.26
N SER A 457 43.12 17.78 66.06
CA SER A 457 43.12 17.12 64.75
C SER A 457 41.81 16.38 64.50
N TRP A 458 41.52 16.03 63.24
CA TRP A 458 40.34 15.22 62.91
C TRP A 458 40.36 13.83 63.56
N ALA A 459 41.55 13.22 63.70
CA ALA A 459 41.73 11.96 64.44
C ALA A 459 41.47 12.10 65.96
N GLU A 460 41.73 13.26 66.54
CA GLU A 460 41.36 13.56 67.93
C GLU A 460 39.85 13.74 68.07
N MET A 461 39.21 14.40 67.08
CA MET A 461 37.75 14.55 67.06
C MET A 461 37.01 13.23 66.90
N GLU A 462 37.53 12.32 66.09
CA GLU A 462 37.01 10.95 65.95
C GLU A 462 36.93 10.26 67.32
N LYS A 463 38.04 10.24 68.07
CA LYS A 463 38.10 9.66 69.43
C LYS A 463 37.16 10.36 70.41
N ILE A 464 37.05 11.69 70.32
CA ILE A 464 36.12 12.47 71.15
C ILE A 464 34.69 12.03 70.89
N PHE A 465 34.26 11.90 69.64
CA PHE A 465 32.88 11.53 69.31
C PHE A 465 32.56 10.07 69.59
N GLU A 466 33.48 9.14 69.37
CA GLU A 466 33.33 7.73 69.81
C GLU A 466 33.09 7.65 71.32
N GLY A 467 33.93 8.33 72.08
CA GLY A 467 33.81 8.30 73.53
C GLY A 467 32.58 9.06 74.04
N LEU A 468 32.14 10.13 73.36
CA LEU A 468 30.88 10.82 73.68
C LEU A 468 29.65 9.97 73.35
N ALA A 469 29.68 9.18 72.27
CA ALA A 469 28.61 8.25 71.94
C ALA A 469 28.43 7.21 73.06
N THR A 470 29.54 6.61 73.50
CA THR A 470 29.55 5.72 74.67
C THR A 470 29.09 6.44 75.95
N TYR A 471 29.47 7.71 76.15
CA TYR A 471 29.07 8.50 77.33
C TYR A 471 27.57 8.79 77.39
N PHE A 472 26.93 9.05 76.24
CA PHE A 472 25.50 9.34 76.17
C PHE A 472 24.64 8.10 76.48
N ASP A 473 25.12 6.92 76.10
CA ASP A 473 24.40 5.65 76.31
C ASP A 473 24.73 4.97 77.65
N ASP A 474 25.78 5.42 78.36
CA ASP A 474 26.15 4.88 79.67
C ASP A 474 25.25 5.42 80.78
N SER A 475 24.24 4.63 81.13
CA SER A 475 23.27 4.95 82.18
C SER A 475 23.88 5.11 83.58
N LYS A 476 25.12 4.65 83.80
CA LYS A 476 25.85 4.73 85.07
C LYS A 476 26.87 5.87 85.09
N SER A 477 26.99 6.61 83.99
CA SER A 477 27.82 7.81 83.91
C SER A 477 27.13 9.02 84.55
N ASN A 478 27.90 10.07 84.77
CA ASN A 478 27.40 11.37 85.26
C ASN A 478 26.64 12.17 84.17
N TYR A 479 26.48 11.64 82.95
CA TYR A 479 25.87 12.36 81.82
C TYR A 479 24.41 12.75 82.08
N ASN A 480 23.59 11.82 82.59
CA ASN A 480 22.17 12.06 82.86
C ASN A 480 21.95 13.21 83.87
N GLN A 481 22.87 13.33 84.84
CA GLN A 481 22.85 14.42 85.81
C GLN A 481 23.26 15.75 85.16
N PHE A 482 24.33 15.74 84.35
CA PHE A 482 24.74 16.92 83.57
C PHE A 482 23.63 17.42 82.64
N GLU A 483 22.97 16.52 81.91
CA GLU A 483 21.90 16.89 80.98
C GLU A 483 20.69 17.49 81.72
N SER A 484 20.31 16.91 82.86
CA SER A 484 19.26 17.46 83.74
C SER A 484 19.58 18.87 84.26
N ASP A 485 20.84 19.12 84.63
CA ASP A 485 21.29 20.43 85.12
C ASP A 485 21.43 21.46 83.99
N TYR A 486 21.80 21.00 82.79
CA TYR A 486 21.84 21.83 81.59
C TYR A 486 20.44 22.31 81.19
N ILE A 487 19.45 21.41 81.14
CA ILE A 487 18.06 21.75 80.80
C ILE A 487 17.50 22.83 81.74
N LYS A 488 17.75 22.70 83.05
CA LYS A 488 17.31 23.69 84.06
C LYS A 488 17.95 25.07 83.90
N SER A 489 19.14 25.14 83.32
CA SER A 489 19.90 26.39 83.15
C SER A 489 19.88 26.93 81.71
N SER A 490 19.27 26.21 80.78
CA SER A 490 19.11 26.59 79.38
C SER A 490 17.88 27.48 79.19
N SER A 491 18.02 28.57 78.44
CA SER A 491 16.89 29.44 78.08
C SER A 491 15.90 28.79 77.12
N SER A 492 16.29 27.71 76.42
CA SER A 492 15.41 26.98 75.48
C SER A 492 14.77 25.72 76.08
N GLY A 493 15.22 25.26 77.24
CA GLY A 493 14.78 23.99 77.84
C GLY A 493 15.18 22.73 77.06
N ASP A 494 15.97 22.87 76.00
CA ASP A 494 16.42 21.73 75.19
C ASP A 494 17.55 20.94 75.85
N ASN A 495 17.63 19.66 75.49
CA ASN A 495 18.76 18.79 75.81
C ASN A 495 20.09 19.40 75.32
N TRP A 496 21.16 19.13 76.07
CA TRP A 496 22.50 19.54 75.63
C TRP A 496 22.83 18.85 74.31
N ALA A 497 22.70 17.53 74.27
CA ALA A 497 22.77 16.77 73.02
C ALA A 497 21.36 16.66 72.43
N ASP A 498 21.05 17.51 71.45
CA ASP A 498 19.78 17.42 70.73
C ASP A 498 19.65 16.07 70.00
N ASP A 499 18.41 15.68 69.69
CA ASP A 499 18.08 14.38 69.10
C ASP A 499 18.85 14.12 67.78
N ASN A 500 18.99 15.15 66.93
CA ASN A 500 19.72 15.03 65.67
C ASN A 500 21.23 14.87 65.89
N PHE A 501 21.80 15.55 66.88
CA PHE A 501 23.20 15.39 67.28
C PHE A 501 23.46 13.98 67.83
N LYS A 502 22.58 13.47 68.72
CA LYS A 502 22.67 12.08 69.22
C LYS A 502 22.66 11.07 68.08
N LYS A 503 21.73 11.21 67.12
CA LYS A 503 21.64 10.34 65.93
C LYS A 503 22.92 10.28 65.09
N ILE A 504 23.63 11.39 64.92
CA ILE A 504 24.92 11.42 64.21
C ILE A 504 25.99 10.74 65.06
N VAL A 505 26.05 11.04 66.35
CA VAL A 505 27.08 10.54 67.25
C VAL A 505 26.94 9.02 67.47
N THR A 506 25.73 8.47 67.51
CA THR A 506 25.48 7.01 67.56
C THR A 506 26.09 6.24 66.38
N MET A 507 26.33 6.89 65.22
CA MET A 507 27.02 6.24 64.10
C MET A 507 28.47 5.87 64.42
N PHE A 508 29.08 6.47 65.45
CA PHE A 508 30.44 6.18 65.87
C PHE A 508 30.57 4.88 66.68
N ASP A 509 29.53 4.46 67.39
CA ASP A 509 29.52 3.24 68.23
C ASP A 509 29.52 1.95 67.38
N TYR A 510 28.93 2.00 66.19
CA TYR A 510 28.82 0.86 65.31
C TYR A 510 29.95 0.86 64.27
N ALA A 511 30.79 -0.18 64.27
CA ALA A 511 31.87 -0.36 63.28
C ALA A 511 31.35 -0.38 61.82
N ASN A 512 30.11 -0.84 61.60
CA ASN A 512 29.46 -0.79 60.29
C ASN A 512 28.95 0.61 59.92
N GLY A 513 28.74 1.52 60.88
CA GLY A 513 28.17 2.85 60.64
C GLY A 513 29.05 3.71 59.73
N SER A 514 30.32 3.94 60.12
CA SER A 514 31.27 4.70 59.29
C SER A 514 31.64 3.98 57.98
N ARG A 515 31.70 2.64 57.99
CA ARG A 515 32.00 1.84 56.79
C ARG A 515 30.93 1.99 55.70
N GLN A 516 29.65 2.05 56.08
CA GLN A 516 28.55 2.23 55.10
C GLN A 516 28.60 3.63 54.48
N ILE A 517 28.90 4.67 55.28
CA ILE A 517 29.09 6.04 54.78
C ILE A 517 30.31 6.11 53.83
N GLY A 518 31.37 5.36 54.12
CA GLY A 518 32.60 5.31 53.32
C GLY A 518 32.40 4.88 51.86
N LYS A 519 31.26 4.25 51.52
CA LYS A 519 30.91 3.94 50.12
C LYS A 519 30.74 5.20 49.27
N ALA A 520 30.32 6.32 49.85
CA ALA A 520 30.13 7.59 49.14
C ALA A 520 31.43 8.38 48.92
N VAL A 521 32.59 7.90 49.38
CA VAL A 521 33.90 8.58 49.19
C VAL A 521 34.20 8.86 47.72
N VAL A 522 33.75 7.98 46.82
CA VAL A 522 33.95 8.14 45.37
C VAL A 522 33.20 9.33 44.77
N GLN A 523 32.21 9.90 45.49
CA GLN A 523 31.46 11.09 45.07
C GLN A 523 31.98 12.38 45.72
N HIS A 524 33.06 12.28 46.49
CA HIS A 524 33.62 13.40 47.23
C HIS A 524 34.93 13.93 46.61
N THR A 525 35.06 15.25 46.56
CA THR A 525 36.34 15.93 46.35
C THR A 525 36.54 17.06 47.37
N HIS A 526 37.80 17.31 47.70
CA HIS A 526 38.20 18.35 48.65
C HIS A 526 38.58 19.68 47.95
N GLU A 527 38.56 19.70 46.61
CA GLU A 527 39.06 20.80 45.78
C GLU A 527 37.95 21.75 45.27
N THR A 528 36.71 21.26 45.14
CA THR A 528 35.59 22.04 44.60
C THR A 528 34.79 22.75 45.71
N ASN A 529 34.16 23.87 45.34
CA ASN A 529 33.30 24.67 46.23
C ASN A 529 31.90 24.93 45.64
N SER A 530 31.58 24.40 44.46
CA SER A 530 30.29 24.60 43.77
C SER A 530 29.59 23.27 43.49
N ASP A 531 28.27 23.32 43.34
CA ASP A 531 27.47 22.17 42.92
C ASP A 531 27.54 21.99 41.40
N TYR A 532 27.96 20.81 40.95
CA TYR A 532 28.07 20.52 39.52
C TYR A 532 26.73 20.66 38.79
N ALA A 533 25.59 20.40 39.44
CA ALA A 533 24.27 20.56 38.81
C ALA A 533 23.95 22.04 38.53
N GLU A 534 24.41 22.93 39.40
CA GLU A 534 24.30 24.38 39.25
C GLU A 534 25.22 24.89 38.14
N ASP A 535 26.44 24.38 38.07
CA ASP A 535 27.42 24.75 37.04
C ASP A 535 27.01 24.26 35.65
N ILE A 536 26.49 23.02 35.56
CA ILE A 536 25.88 22.49 34.33
C ILE A 536 24.71 23.38 33.87
N TYR A 537 23.83 23.77 34.79
CA TYR A 537 22.72 24.66 34.44
C TYR A 537 23.21 26.00 33.89
N LYS A 538 24.25 26.62 34.49
CA LYS A 538 24.84 27.87 33.98
C LYS A 538 25.44 27.69 32.59
N ASP A 539 26.17 26.61 32.35
CA ASP A 539 26.72 26.29 31.03
C ASP A 539 25.57 26.13 30.00
N LEU A 540 24.47 25.48 30.37
CA LEU A 540 23.28 25.35 29.50
C LEU A 540 22.59 26.68 29.21
N VAL A 541 22.43 27.56 30.21
CA VAL A 541 21.84 28.89 30.03
C VAL A 541 22.71 29.79 29.15
N SER A 542 24.04 29.64 29.21
CA SER A 542 24.94 30.30 28.26
C SER A 542 24.86 29.74 26.83
N GLY A 543 24.04 28.69 26.64
CA GLY A 543 23.85 27.99 25.40
C GLY A 543 25.07 27.17 25.05
N LYS A 544 25.65 26.37 25.95
CA LYS A 544 26.72 25.41 25.61
C LYS A 544 26.15 24.02 25.30
N LEU A 545 26.93 23.21 24.58
CA LEU A 545 26.73 21.77 24.47
C LEU A 545 27.48 21.08 25.61
N VAL A 546 26.73 20.52 26.55
CA VAL A 546 27.24 19.83 27.73
C VAL A 546 27.18 18.33 27.49
N VAL A 547 28.31 17.63 27.59
CA VAL A 547 28.37 16.17 27.50
C VAL A 547 28.64 15.61 28.90
N ILE A 548 27.75 14.75 29.38
CA ILE A 548 27.88 14.03 30.65
C ILE A 548 28.39 12.63 30.35
N ASP A 549 29.71 12.42 30.50
CA ASP A 549 30.33 11.11 30.32
C ASP A 549 30.04 10.21 31.53
N GLN A 550 29.27 9.16 31.29
CA GLN A 550 28.85 8.17 32.29
C GLN A 550 29.56 6.82 32.11
N SER A 551 30.45 6.69 31.10
CA SER A 551 31.10 5.42 30.72
C SER A 551 31.95 4.76 31.81
N SER A 552 32.49 5.55 32.74
CA SER A 552 33.34 5.08 33.83
C SER A 552 32.64 5.00 35.19
N GLY A 553 31.36 5.41 35.26
CA GLY A 553 30.59 5.47 36.51
C GLY A 553 29.75 4.21 36.76
N GLU A 554 29.54 3.88 38.03
CA GLU A 554 28.58 2.84 38.43
C GLU A 554 27.15 3.24 38.02
N PRO A 555 26.29 2.32 37.53
CA PRO A 555 24.96 2.63 37.02
C PRO A 555 24.06 3.41 37.98
N GLU A 556 24.06 3.04 39.27
CA GLU A 556 23.27 3.73 40.30
C GLU A 556 23.71 5.18 40.51
N ILE A 557 25.02 5.43 40.46
CA ILE A 557 25.61 6.77 40.60
C ILE A 557 25.28 7.62 39.37
N ASN A 558 25.40 7.05 38.18
CA ASN A 558 25.03 7.71 36.92
C ASN A 558 23.56 8.10 36.92
N LYS A 559 22.66 7.20 37.32
CA LYS A 559 21.23 7.46 37.43
C LYS A 559 20.92 8.58 38.43
N SER A 560 21.45 8.49 39.65
CA SER A 560 21.28 9.51 40.70
C SER A 560 21.78 10.90 40.26
N SER A 561 22.95 10.94 39.61
CA SER A 561 23.53 12.19 39.09
C SER A 561 22.68 12.79 37.96
N ALA A 562 22.20 11.96 37.03
CA ALA A 562 21.33 12.40 35.94
C ALA A 562 19.98 12.94 36.44
N GLU A 563 19.36 12.25 37.40
CA GLU A 563 18.12 12.71 38.03
C GLU A 563 18.32 14.05 38.78
N ARG A 564 19.44 14.21 39.48
CA ARG A 564 19.79 15.48 40.15
C ARG A 564 19.92 16.63 39.15
N ILE A 565 20.68 16.43 38.07
CA ILE A 565 20.88 17.43 37.02
C ILE A 565 19.53 17.81 36.41
N MET A 566 18.69 16.82 36.07
CA MET A 566 17.38 17.11 35.49
C MET A 566 16.44 17.82 36.45
N TRP A 567 16.46 17.50 37.75
CA TRP A 567 15.68 18.25 38.72
C TRP A 567 16.11 19.71 38.81
N ALA A 568 17.40 20.00 38.75
CA ALA A 568 17.92 21.37 38.73
C ALA A 568 17.43 22.13 37.48
N ILE A 569 17.57 21.53 36.30
CA ILE A 569 17.10 22.10 35.02
C ILE A 569 15.58 22.35 35.06
N PHE A 570 14.81 21.32 35.43
CA PHE A 570 13.35 21.37 35.45
C PHE A 570 12.82 22.44 36.42
N ARG A 571 13.31 22.47 37.67
CA ARG A 571 12.82 23.41 38.69
C ARG A 571 13.16 24.86 38.37
N LYS A 572 14.35 25.13 37.84
CA LYS A 572 14.76 26.49 37.49
C LYS A 572 13.97 27.04 36.30
N ASN A 573 13.82 26.26 35.23
CA ASN A 573 12.99 26.69 34.11
C ASN A 573 11.50 26.81 34.51
N GLN A 574 11.03 25.93 35.39
CA GLN A 574 9.68 26.06 35.97
C GLN A 574 9.52 27.33 36.82
N ALA A 575 10.54 27.72 37.59
CA ALA A 575 10.52 28.96 38.37
C ALA A 575 10.41 30.19 37.46
N LEU A 576 11.26 30.28 36.44
CA LEU A 576 11.22 31.35 35.44
C LEU A 576 9.84 31.44 34.76
N PHE A 577 9.25 30.29 34.42
CA PHE A 577 7.89 30.25 33.87
C PHE A 577 6.83 30.78 34.84
N ARG A 578 6.90 30.40 36.12
CA ARG A 578 5.95 30.87 37.16
C ARG A 578 6.09 32.36 37.44
N GLU A 579 7.28 32.91 37.30
CA GLU A 579 7.58 34.34 37.45
C GLU A 579 7.11 35.16 36.23
N GLY A 580 6.66 34.50 35.16
CA GLY A 580 6.16 35.16 33.94
C GLY A 580 7.27 35.68 33.03
N GLU A 581 8.50 35.18 33.19
CA GLU A 581 9.63 35.59 32.38
C GLU A 581 9.44 35.23 30.91
N LYS A 582 9.67 36.19 30.02
CA LYS A 582 9.51 35.98 28.56
C LYS A 582 10.70 35.25 27.94
N ASN A 583 11.88 35.36 28.56
CA ASN A 583 13.15 34.86 28.06
C ASN A 583 13.62 33.60 28.82
N ILE A 584 12.77 32.58 28.85
CA ILE A 584 13.15 31.27 29.40
C ILE A 584 14.17 30.62 28.42
N PRO A 585 15.31 30.10 28.93
CA PRO A 585 16.31 29.43 28.10
C PRO A 585 15.77 28.13 27.51
N ASP A 586 15.96 27.94 26.20
CA ASP A 586 15.64 26.68 25.53
C ASP A 586 16.74 25.66 25.80
N ILE A 587 16.35 24.50 26.34
CA ILE A 587 17.27 23.41 26.69
C ILE A 587 16.83 22.12 26.01
N MET A 588 17.78 21.46 25.34
CA MET A 588 17.59 20.19 24.64
C MET A 588 18.33 19.07 25.38
N VAL A 589 17.59 18.08 25.87
CA VAL A 589 18.14 16.97 26.65
C VAL A 589 18.21 15.71 25.79
N TYR A 590 19.40 15.11 25.67
CA TYR A 590 19.64 13.87 24.95
C TYR A 590 19.92 12.75 25.93
N ILE A 591 19.18 11.65 25.79
CA ILE A 591 19.28 10.47 26.66
C ILE A 591 19.62 9.28 25.78
N GLU A 592 20.88 8.87 25.80
CA GLU A 592 21.34 7.67 25.09
C GLU A 592 21.19 6.43 25.96
N GLU A 593 20.94 5.29 25.30
CA GLU A 593 20.50 4.06 25.95
C GLU A 593 19.45 4.31 27.04
N ALA A 594 18.36 4.96 26.63
CA ALA A 594 17.37 5.56 27.51
C ALA A 594 16.73 4.56 28.50
N HIS A 595 16.79 3.26 28.24
CA HIS A 595 16.37 2.21 29.18
C HIS A 595 17.17 2.22 30.50
N ASN A 596 18.36 2.84 30.54
CA ASN A 596 19.17 2.98 31.75
C ASN A 596 18.67 4.08 32.70
N LEU A 597 18.11 5.17 32.14
CA LEU A 597 17.75 6.37 32.89
C LEU A 597 16.24 6.57 33.01
N LEU A 598 15.48 6.21 31.96
CA LEU A 598 14.04 6.33 31.96
C LEU A 598 13.42 5.20 32.79
N PRO A 599 12.39 5.50 33.60
CA PRO A 599 11.74 4.48 34.42
C PRO A 599 10.98 3.45 33.57
N SER A 600 11.00 2.21 34.02
CA SER A 600 10.07 1.16 33.59
C SER A 600 8.94 1.05 34.62
N GLY A 601 7.68 0.86 34.19
CA GLY A 601 6.58 0.70 35.14
C GLY A 601 5.18 1.11 34.66
N SER A 602 4.21 1.06 35.58
CA SER A 602 2.80 1.36 35.31
C SER A 602 2.53 2.87 35.10
N ASP A 603 1.44 3.20 34.40
CA ASP A 603 1.04 4.59 34.09
C ASP A 603 0.73 5.47 35.32
N LEU A 604 0.71 4.88 36.53
CA LEU A 604 0.32 5.52 37.79
C LEU A 604 1.45 6.32 38.47
N ASP A 605 2.72 5.95 38.25
CA ASP A 605 3.84 6.71 38.82
C ASP A 605 4.19 7.91 37.93
N THR A 606 3.93 9.10 38.46
CA THR A 606 4.20 10.40 37.81
C THR A 606 5.17 11.26 38.62
N SER A 607 5.75 10.72 39.69
CA SER A 607 6.64 11.44 40.58
C SER A 607 8.03 11.66 39.98
N ASN A 608 8.45 10.79 39.05
CA ASN A 608 9.76 10.81 38.42
C ASN A 608 9.94 12.03 37.49
N VAL A 609 11.12 12.67 37.56
CA VAL A 609 11.45 13.89 36.80
C VAL A 609 11.39 13.69 35.29
N TRP A 610 11.75 12.53 34.77
CA TRP A 610 11.73 12.25 33.33
C TRP A 610 10.30 12.24 32.79
N VAL A 611 9.38 11.63 33.52
CA VAL A 611 7.94 11.58 33.18
C VAL A 611 7.32 12.98 33.22
N ARG A 612 7.68 13.75 34.25
CA ARG A 612 7.24 15.16 34.37
C ARG A 612 7.80 16.01 33.26
N THR A 613 9.05 15.81 32.87
CA THR A 613 9.68 16.53 31.74
C THR A 613 9.02 16.16 30.41
N ALA A 614 8.66 14.90 30.20
CA ALA A 614 7.90 14.49 29.01
C ALA A 614 6.52 15.19 28.93
N LYS A 615 5.78 15.26 30.05
CA LYS A 615 4.42 15.86 30.11
C LYS A 615 4.43 17.40 30.14
N GLU A 616 5.31 18.00 30.92
CA GLU A 616 5.29 19.43 31.24
C GLU A 616 6.44 20.21 30.57
N GLY A 617 7.52 19.55 30.14
CA GLY A 617 8.75 20.21 29.72
C GLY A 617 8.59 21.20 28.58
N ALA A 618 7.59 21.00 27.70
CA ALA A 618 7.30 21.93 26.62
C ALA A 618 6.94 23.34 27.15
N LYS A 619 6.21 23.42 28.28
CA LYS A 619 5.85 24.68 28.93
C LYS A 619 7.08 25.42 29.47
N TYR A 620 8.10 24.68 29.86
CA TYR A 620 9.34 25.19 30.45
C TYR A 620 10.49 25.30 29.42
N ARG A 621 10.18 25.18 28.13
CA ARG A 621 11.14 25.18 27.02
C ARG A 621 12.23 24.11 27.13
N ILE A 622 11.86 22.94 27.63
CA ILE A 622 12.71 21.75 27.74
C ILE A 622 12.23 20.72 26.73
N GLY A 623 13.06 20.47 25.72
CA GLY A 623 12.88 19.35 24.79
C GLY A 623 13.62 18.10 25.28
N MET A 624 13.18 16.92 24.83
CA MET A 624 13.90 15.67 25.04
C MET A 624 14.10 14.89 23.73
N VAL A 625 15.29 14.35 23.51
CA VAL A 625 15.58 13.32 22.51
C VAL A 625 16.06 12.10 23.27
N TYR A 626 15.39 10.96 23.11
CA TYR A 626 15.77 9.74 23.81
C TYR A 626 15.92 8.58 22.84
N SER A 627 16.98 7.81 23.04
CA SER A 627 17.46 6.81 22.11
C SER A 627 17.56 5.44 22.80
N THR A 628 16.92 4.40 22.27
CA THR A 628 16.97 3.05 22.84
C THR A 628 16.67 1.97 21.80
N GLN A 629 17.13 0.75 22.06
CA GLN A 629 16.77 -0.45 21.29
C GLN A 629 15.56 -1.20 21.87
N GLU A 630 15.20 -0.89 23.12
CA GLU A 630 14.08 -1.48 23.86
C GLU A 630 13.00 -0.40 24.04
N VAL A 631 12.00 -0.40 23.16
CA VAL A 631 10.85 0.50 23.22
C VAL A 631 9.97 0.14 24.41
N SER A 632 9.80 -1.16 24.67
CA SER A 632 8.96 -1.71 25.73
C SER A 632 9.43 -1.38 27.15
N SER A 633 10.73 -1.08 27.33
CA SER A 633 11.29 -0.70 28.63
C SER A 633 11.07 0.77 28.99
N VAL A 634 10.66 1.61 28.04
CA VAL A 634 10.29 3.01 28.28
C VAL A 634 8.84 3.11 28.75
N GLN A 635 8.59 3.82 29.85
CA GLN A 635 7.23 4.02 30.34
C GLN A 635 6.30 4.64 29.28
N ARG A 636 5.09 4.09 29.15
CA ARG A 636 4.11 4.50 28.13
C ARG A 636 3.70 5.97 28.20
N ASN A 637 3.69 6.57 29.39
CA ASN A 637 3.41 8.00 29.54
C ASN A 637 4.44 8.88 28.80
N ILE A 638 5.70 8.45 28.69
CA ILE A 638 6.72 9.15 27.90
C ILE A 638 6.41 8.97 26.41
N LEU A 639 6.22 7.72 25.97
CA LEU A 639 5.88 7.38 24.58
C LEU A 639 4.63 8.12 24.06
N LYS A 640 3.56 8.20 24.86
CA LYS A 640 2.31 8.93 24.52
C LYS A 640 2.51 10.44 24.31
N ASN A 641 3.54 11.03 24.91
CA ASN A 641 3.85 12.46 24.78
C ASN A 641 4.97 12.73 23.76
N THR A 642 5.39 11.72 23.01
CA THR A 642 6.41 11.84 21.97
C THR A 642 5.80 12.30 20.66
N ALA A 643 6.32 13.42 20.16
CA ALA A 643 5.85 14.07 18.95
C ALA A 643 6.60 13.53 17.71
N ASN A 644 7.92 13.41 17.80
CA ASN A 644 8.77 13.01 16.67
C ASN A 644 9.33 11.60 16.87
N TRP A 645 9.36 10.81 15.80
CA TRP A 645 9.76 9.41 15.86
C TRP A 645 10.72 9.08 14.73
N PHE A 646 11.93 8.67 15.08
CA PHE A 646 12.96 8.19 14.17
C PHE A 646 13.15 6.70 14.44
N ILE A 647 12.64 5.86 13.55
CA ILE A 647 12.62 4.41 13.75
C ILE A 647 13.51 3.75 12.70
N GLY A 648 14.61 3.17 13.17
CA GLY A 648 15.48 2.27 12.42
C GLY A 648 15.03 0.81 12.55
N HIS A 649 15.91 -0.11 12.14
CA HIS A 649 15.62 -1.55 12.20
C HIS A 649 15.47 -2.03 13.65
N LEU A 650 14.40 -2.78 13.91
CA LEU A 650 14.15 -3.52 15.15
C LEU A 650 13.93 -5.00 14.80
N ASN A 651 14.61 -5.89 15.51
CA ASN A 651 14.59 -7.33 15.21
C ASN A 651 13.51 -8.11 15.98
N ASN A 652 12.88 -7.50 16.99
CA ASN A 652 11.93 -8.15 17.89
C ASN A 652 10.47 -7.76 17.56
N THR A 653 9.60 -8.77 17.49
CA THR A 653 8.14 -8.62 17.33
C THR A 653 7.48 -7.86 18.48
N ASP A 654 7.95 -8.04 19.72
CA ASP A 654 7.32 -7.36 20.87
C ASP A 654 7.59 -5.86 20.84
N GLU A 655 8.79 -5.46 20.43
CA GLU A 655 9.18 -4.05 20.26
C GLU A 655 8.41 -3.39 19.12
N THR A 656 8.26 -4.08 17.99
CA THR A 656 7.49 -3.57 16.86
C THR A 656 5.99 -3.49 17.16
N LYS A 657 5.42 -4.45 17.90
CA LYS A 657 4.03 -4.39 18.39
C LYS A 657 3.80 -3.26 19.39
N GLU A 658 4.77 -2.93 20.23
CA GLU A 658 4.65 -1.76 21.12
C GLU A 658 4.59 -0.47 20.29
N LEU A 659 5.38 -0.37 19.22
CA LEU A 659 5.34 0.76 18.29
C LEU A 659 4.01 0.85 17.53
N CYS A 660 3.43 -0.26 17.08
CA CYS A 660 2.16 -0.30 16.35
C CYS A 660 0.98 0.32 17.13
N LYS A 661 1.12 0.59 18.43
CA LYS A 661 0.11 1.28 19.25
C LYS A 661 0.06 2.80 19.02
N TYR A 662 1.03 3.36 18.29
CA TYR A 662 1.18 4.80 18.05
C TYR A 662 1.16 5.09 16.55
N TYR A 663 0.43 6.13 16.15
CA TYR A 663 0.33 6.60 14.75
C TYR A 663 0.05 5.45 13.75
N ASP A 664 0.61 5.55 12.54
CA ASP A 664 0.45 4.56 11.47
C ASP A 664 1.60 3.54 11.43
N PHE A 665 2.31 3.30 12.55
CA PHE A 665 3.44 2.36 12.57
C PHE A 665 3.04 0.92 12.25
N ALA A 666 1.76 0.58 12.40
CA ALA A 666 1.20 -0.71 11.97
C ALA A 666 1.48 -1.00 10.48
N ASP A 667 1.48 0.02 9.62
CA ASP A 667 1.79 -0.13 8.19
C ASP A 667 3.24 -0.57 7.95
N PHE A 668 4.14 -0.28 8.88
CA PHE A 668 5.59 -0.47 8.77
C PHE A 668 6.12 -1.65 9.60
N GLU A 669 5.27 -2.38 10.33
CA GLU A 669 5.71 -3.45 11.23
C GLU A 669 6.62 -4.47 10.52
N GLN A 670 6.19 -4.92 9.33
CA GLN A 670 6.95 -5.90 8.55
C GLN A 670 8.24 -5.31 7.97
N SER A 671 8.22 -4.06 7.47
CA SER A 671 9.39 -3.42 6.87
C SER A 671 10.46 -3.13 7.93
N ILE A 672 10.07 -2.64 9.10
CA ILE A 672 10.98 -2.38 10.24
C ILE A 672 11.73 -3.67 10.61
N ARG A 673 11.06 -4.83 10.59
CA ARG A 673 11.69 -6.15 10.84
C ARG A 673 12.56 -6.66 9.71
N ARG A 674 12.24 -6.34 8.44
CA ARG A 674 12.93 -6.87 7.25
C ARG A 674 14.13 -6.03 6.78
N THR A 675 14.37 -4.84 7.32
CA THR A 675 15.41 -3.87 6.87
C THR A 675 16.87 -4.32 7.13
N GLN A 676 17.17 -5.62 7.13
CA GLN A 676 18.54 -6.14 7.15
C GLN A 676 19.10 -6.21 5.74
N ASP A 677 19.73 -5.13 5.26
CA ASP A 677 20.63 -5.23 4.10
C ASP A 677 22.01 -5.72 4.57
N LYS A 678 22.12 -7.04 4.73
CA LYS A 678 23.34 -7.81 4.49
C LYS A 678 22.96 -9.11 3.80
N ASP A 679 23.61 -9.34 2.66
CA ASP A 679 23.40 -10.45 1.74
C ASP A 679 23.21 -11.80 2.43
N SER A 680 22.16 -12.51 2.02
CA SER A 680 21.89 -13.89 2.43
C SER A 680 21.69 -14.75 1.18
N GLU A 681 22.81 -15.30 0.69
CA GLU A 681 22.85 -16.48 -0.17
C GLU A 681 22.24 -17.69 0.57
N LYS A 682 20.93 -17.90 0.46
CA LYS A 682 20.30 -19.11 1.01
C LYS A 682 19.02 -19.55 0.29
N VAL A 683 18.93 -19.30 -1.02
CA VAL A 683 17.80 -19.76 -1.86
C VAL A 683 18.26 -20.58 -3.09
N ASN A 684 19.55 -20.92 -3.23
CA ASN A 684 20.07 -21.66 -4.40
C ASN A 684 20.33 -23.17 -4.18
N ASN A 685 19.75 -23.83 -3.17
CA ASN A 685 20.18 -25.19 -2.81
C ASN A 685 19.04 -26.22 -2.58
N LEU A 686 17.93 -26.10 -3.30
CA LEU A 686 16.78 -27.03 -3.17
C LEU A 686 16.10 -27.38 -4.52
N GLU A 687 16.85 -27.48 -5.62
CA GLU A 687 16.30 -27.85 -6.94
C GLU A 687 16.96 -29.06 -7.64
N SER A 688 17.95 -29.73 -7.05
CA SER A 688 18.75 -30.74 -7.76
C SER A 688 18.39 -32.22 -7.50
N ARG A 689 17.17 -32.56 -7.05
CA ARG A 689 16.88 -33.92 -6.52
C ARG A 689 15.67 -34.71 -7.05
N LEU A 690 15.11 -34.42 -8.22
CA LEU A 690 14.00 -35.24 -8.75
C LEU A 690 14.28 -35.83 -10.15
N LYS A 691 14.10 -37.14 -10.30
CA LYS A 691 14.15 -37.92 -11.56
C LYS A 691 12.88 -38.78 -11.67
N VAL A 692 12.34 -38.89 -12.89
CA VAL A 692 11.16 -39.72 -13.22
C VAL A 692 11.50 -40.75 -14.29
N ARG A 693 10.87 -41.93 -14.20
CA ARG A 693 11.10 -43.17 -14.96
C ARG A 693 10.10 -43.30 -16.12
N LYS A 694 10.54 -43.87 -17.26
CA LYS A 694 9.69 -44.21 -18.43
C LYS A 694 9.34 -45.71 -18.47
N PRO A 695 8.14 -46.09 -18.97
CA PRO A 695 7.94 -47.39 -19.60
C PRO A 695 7.29 -47.33 -21.00
N SER A 696 7.27 -48.50 -21.65
CA SER A 696 7.25 -48.81 -23.08
C SER A 696 5.86 -49.11 -23.69
N GLU A 697 5.83 -49.07 -25.03
CA GLU A 697 4.72 -49.35 -25.97
C GLU A 697 4.26 -50.82 -26.02
N SER A 698 2.95 -51.05 -26.18
CA SER A 698 2.35 -51.83 -27.29
C SER A 698 0.87 -52.08 -27.03
N GLU A 699 -0.02 -51.67 -27.96
CA GLU A 699 -1.18 -52.44 -28.42
C GLU A 699 -1.85 -51.71 -29.61
N GLU A 700 -2.02 -52.44 -30.72
CA GLU A 700 -2.50 -51.94 -32.01
C GLU A 700 -3.95 -51.47 -31.93
N GLN A 701 -4.16 -50.16 -32.10
CA GLN A 701 -5.45 -49.56 -32.37
C GLN A 701 -5.55 -49.20 -33.86
N GLU A 702 -6.74 -49.39 -34.45
CA GLU A 702 -7.08 -49.09 -35.85
C GLU A 702 -6.45 -47.74 -36.27
N GLU A 703 -5.42 -47.79 -37.12
CA GLU A 703 -4.52 -46.66 -37.40
C GLU A 703 -5.31 -45.48 -38.00
N LEU A 704 -5.41 -44.37 -37.27
CA LEU A 704 -6.08 -43.16 -37.74
C LEU A 704 -5.19 -42.45 -38.77
N GLU A 705 -5.66 -42.30 -40.00
CA GLU A 705 -5.00 -41.47 -41.02
C GLU A 705 -5.04 -39.98 -40.63
N LEU A 706 -3.99 -39.50 -39.97
CA LEU A 706 -3.84 -38.10 -39.55
C LEU A 706 -3.15 -37.27 -40.62
N THR A 707 -3.70 -36.09 -40.93
CA THR A 707 -3.06 -35.12 -41.83
C THR A 707 -2.24 -34.13 -41.01
N ASN A 708 -0.91 -34.16 -41.17
CA ASN A 708 -0.02 -33.19 -40.51
C ASN A 708 -0.02 -31.85 -41.27
N LYS A 709 -0.08 -30.72 -40.55
CA LYS A 709 -0.03 -29.37 -41.14
C LYS A 709 1.17 -29.19 -42.07
N ASP A 710 2.35 -29.64 -41.67
CA ASP A 710 3.61 -29.43 -42.40
C ASP A 710 3.71 -30.26 -43.69
N SER A 711 2.84 -31.26 -43.85
CA SER A 711 2.72 -32.04 -45.09
C SER A 711 1.90 -31.32 -46.18
N LEU A 712 1.23 -30.21 -45.82
CA LEU A 712 0.41 -29.41 -46.74
C LEU A 712 1.18 -28.15 -47.15
N GLN A 713 1.03 -27.75 -48.42
CA GLN A 713 1.58 -26.48 -48.90
C GLN A 713 0.61 -25.33 -48.59
N PRO A 714 1.00 -24.34 -47.76
CA PRO A 714 0.18 -23.15 -47.52
C PRO A 714 0.02 -22.33 -48.80
N SER A 715 -1.05 -21.55 -48.90
CA SER A 715 -1.17 -20.61 -50.01
C SER A 715 -0.22 -19.42 -49.81
N ALA A 716 0.14 -18.76 -50.91
CA ALA A 716 1.04 -17.60 -50.90
C ALA A 716 0.51 -16.40 -50.09
N LEU A 717 -0.79 -16.37 -49.76
CA LEU A 717 -1.45 -15.25 -49.09
C LEU A 717 -2.21 -15.76 -47.87
N GLN A 718 -1.66 -15.51 -46.68
CA GLN A 718 -2.32 -15.87 -45.42
C GLN A 718 -3.41 -14.85 -45.05
N PRO A 719 -4.42 -15.25 -44.25
CA PRO A 719 -5.40 -14.32 -43.69
C PRO A 719 -4.72 -13.30 -42.76
N SER A 720 -5.05 -12.03 -42.95
CA SER A 720 -4.64 -10.93 -42.05
C SER A 720 -5.81 -10.34 -41.26
N MET A 721 -7.04 -10.72 -41.61
CA MET A 721 -8.26 -10.26 -40.95
C MET A 721 -9.19 -11.44 -40.67
N VAL A 722 -9.90 -11.37 -39.54
CA VAL A 722 -10.98 -12.30 -39.19
C VAL A 722 -12.25 -11.52 -38.94
N VAL A 723 -13.35 -11.96 -39.52
CA VAL A 723 -14.70 -11.49 -39.18
C VAL A 723 -15.40 -12.61 -38.42
N ALA A 724 -15.61 -12.40 -37.12
CA ALA A 724 -16.37 -13.30 -36.27
C ALA A 724 -17.82 -12.82 -36.18
N ILE A 725 -18.78 -13.72 -36.38
CA ILE A 725 -20.22 -13.44 -36.26
C ILE A 725 -20.77 -14.35 -35.17
N ASP A 726 -21.42 -13.76 -34.18
CA ASP A 726 -22.10 -14.49 -33.11
C ASP A 726 -23.41 -13.82 -32.74
N GLY A 727 -24.37 -14.61 -32.29
CA GLY A 727 -25.69 -14.16 -31.87
C GLY A 727 -25.95 -14.46 -30.41
N SER A 728 -26.78 -13.63 -29.78
CA SER A 728 -27.35 -13.89 -28.47
C SER A 728 -28.85 -13.63 -28.50
N TYR A 729 -29.60 -14.28 -27.60
CA TYR A 729 -30.99 -13.91 -27.37
C TYR A 729 -31.33 -13.90 -25.88
N HIS A 730 -32.22 -13.00 -25.50
CA HIS A 730 -32.75 -12.89 -24.15
C HIS A 730 -34.27 -12.76 -24.18
N ALA A 731 -34.97 -13.74 -23.62
CA ALA A 731 -36.41 -13.66 -23.38
C ALA A 731 -36.66 -12.82 -22.12
N VAL A 732 -37.46 -11.76 -22.25
CA VAL A 732 -37.77 -10.82 -21.17
C VAL A 732 -39.27 -10.90 -20.85
N PRO A 733 -39.64 -11.18 -19.59
CA PRO A 733 -41.03 -11.14 -19.16
C PRO A 733 -41.51 -9.69 -19.08
N VAL A 734 -42.73 -9.42 -19.53
CA VAL A 734 -43.32 -8.08 -19.47
C VAL A 734 -43.89 -7.83 -18.07
N LYS A 735 -43.51 -6.71 -17.45
CA LYS A 735 -43.95 -6.32 -16.09
C LYS A 735 -45.33 -5.64 -16.06
N ASN A 736 -46.26 -6.02 -16.94
CA ASN A 736 -47.56 -5.38 -17.09
C ASN A 736 -48.75 -6.23 -16.57
N GLY A 737 -48.47 -7.28 -15.79
CA GLY A 737 -49.48 -7.95 -14.95
C GLY A 737 -50.22 -9.14 -15.56
N PHE A 738 -49.89 -9.56 -16.79
CA PHE A 738 -50.41 -10.81 -17.36
C PHE A 738 -49.37 -11.94 -17.27
N PRO A 739 -49.67 -13.09 -16.64
CA PRO A 739 -48.76 -14.21 -16.57
C PRO A 739 -48.37 -14.71 -17.97
N SER A 740 -47.10 -15.02 -18.19
CA SER A 740 -46.55 -15.56 -19.45
C SER A 740 -46.41 -14.59 -20.64
N ALA A 741 -46.60 -13.28 -20.47
CA ALA A 741 -46.26 -12.31 -21.52
C ALA A 741 -44.74 -12.12 -21.62
N GLU A 742 -44.15 -12.38 -22.78
CA GLU A 742 -42.71 -12.25 -23.02
C GLU A 742 -42.37 -11.78 -24.44
N TYR A 743 -41.29 -11.02 -24.58
CA TYR A 743 -40.66 -10.69 -25.86
C TYR A 743 -39.20 -11.09 -25.84
N GLY A 744 -38.61 -11.29 -27.01
CA GLY A 744 -37.20 -11.68 -27.16
C GLY A 744 -36.40 -10.55 -27.77
N TYR A 745 -35.27 -10.22 -27.13
CA TYR A 745 -34.18 -9.54 -27.81
C TYR A 745 -33.33 -10.58 -28.53
N VAL A 746 -33.03 -10.33 -29.80
CA VAL A 746 -32.03 -11.09 -30.54
C VAL A 746 -31.00 -10.10 -31.04
N THR A 747 -29.76 -10.30 -30.65
CA THR A 747 -28.62 -9.46 -31.04
C THR A 747 -27.68 -10.29 -31.89
N VAL A 748 -27.27 -9.77 -33.04
CA VAL A 748 -26.18 -10.36 -33.84
C VAL A 748 -25.03 -9.37 -33.87
N ALA A 749 -23.86 -9.82 -33.44
CA ALA A 749 -22.63 -9.05 -33.44
C ALA A 749 -21.66 -9.57 -34.51
N SER A 750 -21.02 -8.64 -35.21
CA SER A 750 -19.89 -8.93 -36.08
C SER A 750 -18.65 -8.19 -35.56
N VAL A 751 -17.56 -8.92 -35.32
CA VAL A 751 -16.28 -8.35 -34.87
C VAL A 751 -15.21 -8.61 -35.92
N LEU A 752 -14.64 -7.52 -36.43
CA LEU A 752 -13.45 -7.52 -37.27
C LEU A 752 -12.20 -7.50 -36.39
N ILE A 753 -11.29 -8.43 -36.62
CA ILE A 753 -10.01 -8.56 -35.91
C ILE A 753 -8.85 -8.45 -36.89
N LEU A 754 -7.91 -7.56 -36.58
CA LEU A 754 -6.72 -7.28 -37.38
C LEU A 754 -5.54 -8.13 -36.89
N LEU A 755 -5.33 -9.32 -37.48
CA LEU A 755 -4.31 -10.28 -37.05
C LEU A 755 -2.88 -9.75 -37.18
N ASP A 756 -2.59 -8.96 -38.22
CA ASP A 756 -1.23 -8.43 -38.42
C ASP A 756 -0.81 -7.45 -37.31
N LYS A 757 -1.76 -6.63 -36.83
CA LYS A 757 -1.51 -5.74 -35.68
C LYS A 757 -1.31 -6.52 -34.39
N ILE A 758 -2.07 -7.61 -34.20
CA ILE A 758 -1.89 -8.50 -33.03
C ILE A 758 -0.48 -9.11 -33.07
N ARG A 759 -0.05 -9.65 -34.21
CA ARG A 759 1.31 -10.23 -34.39
C ARG A 759 2.43 -9.20 -34.15
N GLU A 760 2.19 -7.92 -34.45
CA GLU A 760 3.14 -6.85 -34.16
C GLU A 760 3.22 -6.57 -32.65
N LEU A 761 2.07 -6.46 -31.98
CA LEU A 761 1.98 -6.23 -30.53
C LEU A 761 2.48 -7.42 -29.70
N GLU A 762 2.36 -8.65 -30.21
CA GLU A 762 2.84 -9.87 -29.53
C GLU A 762 4.35 -9.89 -29.31
N LYS A 763 5.12 -9.17 -30.13
CA LYS A 763 6.59 -9.07 -30.01
C LYS A 763 7.04 -8.17 -28.85
N ALA A 764 6.12 -7.38 -28.29
CA ALA A 764 6.43 -6.54 -27.14
C ALA A 764 6.38 -7.37 -25.85
N GLU A 765 7.32 -7.12 -24.93
CA GLU A 765 7.35 -7.77 -23.60
C GLU A 765 6.05 -7.53 -22.82
N PHE A 766 5.55 -6.29 -22.83
CA PHE A 766 4.24 -5.93 -22.26
C PHE A 766 3.36 -5.29 -23.33
N ILE A 767 2.16 -5.86 -23.54
CA ILE A 767 1.20 -5.39 -24.54
C ILE A 767 0.55 -4.08 -24.05
N ASN A 768 0.49 -3.06 -24.91
CA ASN A 768 -0.25 -1.83 -24.58
C ASN A 768 -1.76 -2.09 -24.70
N PRO A 769 -2.54 -1.98 -23.61
CA PRO A 769 -3.97 -2.32 -23.63
C PRO A 769 -4.82 -1.34 -24.47
N VAL A 770 -4.35 -0.11 -24.68
CA VAL A 770 -5.05 0.88 -25.53
C VAL A 770 -4.87 0.53 -27.01
N GLU A 771 -3.64 0.24 -27.43
CA GLU A 771 -3.36 -0.18 -28.81
C GLU A 771 -3.98 -1.56 -29.12
N PHE A 772 -3.97 -2.48 -28.14
CA PHE A 772 -4.58 -3.79 -28.30
C PHE A 772 -6.09 -3.70 -28.56
N ARG A 773 -6.81 -2.80 -27.88
CA ARG A 773 -8.25 -2.58 -28.16
C ARG A 773 -8.53 -2.07 -29.58
N LYS A 774 -7.61 -1.33 -30.20
CA LYS A 774 -7.74 -0.86 -31.59
C LYS A 774 -7.54 -1.97 -32.64
N THR A 775 -7.19 -3.18 -32.22
CA THR A 775 -7.08 -4.35 -33.11
C THR A 775 -8.44 -5.00 -33.40
N GLU A 776 -9.46 -4.68 -32.60
CA GLU A 776 -10.82 -5.20 -32.71
C GLU A 776 -11.78 -4.05 -33.07
N VAL A 777 -12.66 -4.27 -34.04
CA VAL A 777 -13.73 -3.34 -34.41
C VAL A 777 -15.04 -4.12 -34.44
N ALA A 778 -15.97 -3.76 -33.58
CA ALA A 778 -17.25 -4.44 -33.45
C ALA A 778 -18.40 -3.62 -34.05
N GLY A 779 -19.38 -4.31 -34.63
CA GLY A 779 -20.69 -3.78 -35.00
C GLY A 779 -21.78 -4.73 -34.52
N THR A 780 -22.85 -4.19 -33.96
CA THR A 780 -23.97 -4.97 -33.43
C THR A 780 -25.28 -4.48 -34.03
N THR A 781 -26.19 -5.43 -34.27
CA THR A 781 -27.58 -5.17 -34.64
C THR A 781 -28.48 -5.79 -33.58
N GLU A 782 -29.37 -4.98 -33.01
CA GLU A 782 -30.30 -5.39 -31.95
C GLU A 782 -31.74 -5.37 -32.48
N SER A 783 -32.39 -6.54 -32.52
CA SER A 783 -33.78 -6.67 -32.96
C SER A 783 -34.68 -7.17 -31.82
N VAL A 784 -35.94 -6.76 -31.84
CA VAL A 784 -36.96 -7.17 -30.87
C VAL A 784 -38.04 -7.98 -31.57
N TYR A 785 -38.46 -9.09 -30.98
CA TYR A 785 -39.50 -9.95 -31.52
C TYR A 785 -40.59 -10.21 -30.48
N ALA A 786 -41.85 -10.07 -30.91
CA ALA A 786 -43.01 -10.41 -30.08
C ALA A 786 -43.06 -11.91 -29.80
N GLY A 787 -43.15 -12.27 -28.51
CA GLY A 787 -43.33 -13.65 -28.05
C GLY A 787 -44.76 -13.94 -27.64
N ALA A 788 -44.92 -14.66 -26.53
CA ALA A 788 -46.23 -15.02 -26.01
C ALA A 788 -46.99 -13.77 -25.53
N ASN A 789 -48.25 -13.67 -25.95
CA ASN A 789 -49.20 -12.66 -25.49
C ASN A 789 -48.77 -11.18 -25.68
N ILE A 790 -47.99 -10.89 -26.72
CA ILE A 790 -47.60 -9.52 -27.10
C ILE A 790 -48.16 -9.19 -28.48
N VAL A 791 -48.96 -8.13 -28.55
CA VAL A 791 -49.51 -7.60 -29.80
C VAL A 791 -48.93 -6.21 -30.06
N VAL A 792 -48.51 -5.95 -31.30
CA VAL A 792 -47.90 -4.68 -31.73
C VAL A 792 -48.80 -4.02 -32.77
N ASP A 793 -48.96 -2.70 -32.66
CA ASP A 793 -49.86 -1.89 -33.48
C ASP A 793 -51.30 -2.45 -33.52
N ASP A 794 -51.92 -2.51 -34.70
CA ASP A 794 -53.30 -2.99 -34.94
C ASP A 794 -53.35 -4.48 -35.37
N GLU A 795 -52.32 -5.28 -35.07
CA GLU A 795 -52.26 -6.70 -35.47
C GLU A 795 -53.26 -7.58 -34.69
N GLU A 796 -53.81 -8.60 -35.35
CA GLU A 796 -54.89 -9.44 -34.78
C GLU A 796 -54.41 -10.43 -33.69
N SER A 797 -53.11 -10.74 -33.64
CA SER A 797 -52.55 -11.71 -32.71
C SER A 797 -51.04 -11.54 -32.50
N ALA A 798 -50.51 -12.16 -31.44
CA ALA A 798 -49.08 -12.15 -31.15
C ALA A 798 -48.24 -12.81 -32.25
N LYS A 799 -48.76 -13.87 -32.86
CA LYS A 799 -48.14 -14.52 -34.03
C LYS A 799 -48.12 -13.59 -35.26
N SER A 800 -49.17 -12.80 -35.48
CA SER A 800 -49.21 -11.82 -36.58
C SER A 800 -48.27 -10.65 -36.34
N SER A 801 -48.18 -10.19 -35.09
CA SER A 801 -47.23 -9.17 -34.63
C SER A 801 -45.78 -9.61 -34.87
N MET A 802 -45.43 -10.85 -34.48
CA MET A 802 -44.11 -11.43 -34.73
C MET A 802 -43.77 -11.46 -36.23
N ARG A 803 -44.71 -11.88 -37.09
CA ARG A 803 -44.50 -11.95 -38.55
C ARG A 803 -44.21 -10.58 -39.16
N LYS A 804 -44.99 -9.56 -38.77
CA LYS A 804 -44.79 -8.18 -39.21
C LYS A 804 -43.43 -7.64 -38.74
N MET A 805 -43.10 -7.80 -37.46
CA MET A 805 -41.83 -7.37 -36.90
C MET A 805 -40.65 -8.02 -37.63
N LEU A 806 -40.69 -9.33 -37.87
CA LEU A 806 -39.63 -10.03 -38.61
C LEU A 806 -39.42 -9.48 -40.02
N TYR A 807 -40.50 -9.16 -40.74
CA TYR A 807 -40.40 -8.53 -42.06
C TYR A 807 -39.81 -7.11 -41.99
N GLU A 808 -40.26 -6.30 -41.04
CA GLU A 808 -39.81 -4.91 -40.88
C GLU A 808 -38.34 -4.83 -40.47
N GLU A 809 -37.88 -5.72 -39.58
CA GLU A 809 -36.46 -5.85 -39.23
C GLU A 809 -35.63 -6.18 -40.47
N PHE A 810 -36.04 -7.19 -41.26
CA PHE A 810 -35.30 -7.55 -42.49
C PHE A 810 -35.25 -6.39 -43.50
N LEU A 811 -36.31 -5.58 -43.59
CA LEU A 811 -36.39 -4.45 -44.49
C LEU A 811 -35.47 -3.30 -44.07
N ASN A 812 -35.38 -3.02 -42.76
CA ASN A 812 -34.68 -1.87 -42.22
C ASN A 812 -33.18 -2.13 -42.03
N GLU A 813 -32.77 -3.38 -41.83
CA GLU A 813 -31.38 -3.74 -41.60
C GLU A 813 -30.53 -3.73 -42.88
N ALA A 814 -29.55 -2.82 -42.91
CA ALA A 814 -28.59 -2.63 -44.00
C ALA A 814 -27.24 -2.17 -43.43
N PRO A 815 -26.45 -3.08 -42.84
CA PRO A 815 -25.31 -2.75 -41.96
C PRO A 815 -24.14 -2.03 -42.65
N PHE A 816 -24.05 -2.07 -43.99
CA PHE A 816 -22.95 -1.49 -44.76
C PHE A 816 -23.30 -0.19 -45.48
N TYR A 817 -24.53 0.30 -45.35
CA TYR A 817 -25.03 1.43 -46.12
C TYR A 817 -25.59 2.50 -45.20
N ASP A 818 -25.43 3.77 -45.59
CA ASP A 818 -26.12 4.86 -44.91
C ASP A 818 -27.64 4.74 -45.11
N LYS A 819 -28.43 5.24 -44.16
CA LYS A 819 -29.89 5.07 -44.15
C LYS A 819 -30.57 5.53 -45.45
N ASP A 820 -29.99 6.53 -46.11
CA ASP A 820 -30.52 7.23 -47.29
C ASP A 820 -30.01 6.69 -48.64
N GLU A 821 -29.21 5.63 -48.65
CA GLU A 821 -28.61 5.11 -49.89
C GLU A 821 -29.60 4.29 -50.73
N THR A 822 -29.80 4.69 -51.99
CA THR A 822 -30.87 4.18 -52.88
C THR A 822 -30.65 2.77 -53.43
N ASN A 823 -29.46 2.17 -53.27
CA ASN A 823 -29.12 0.84 -53.80
C ASN A 823 -28.53 -0.12 -52.75
N LYS A 824 -28.94 0.04 -51.49
CA LYS A 824 -28.47 -0.75 -50.36
C LYS A 824 -28.90 -2.22 -50.44
N GLU A 825 -27.98 -3.14 -50.14
CA GLU A 825 -28.30 -4.56 -49.93
C GLU A 825 -28.82 -4.73 -48.50
N THR A 826 -30.14 -4.70 -48.34
CA THR A 826 -30.80 -5.01 -47.06
C THR A 826 -30.79 -6.50 -46.78
N LEU A 827 -31.01 -6.88 -45.51
CA LEU A 827 -31.19 -8.28 -45.15
C LEU A 827 -32.36 -8.92 -45.89
N LEU A 828 -33.45 -8.17 -46.12
CA LEU A 828 -34.59 -8.58 -46.93
C LEU A 828 -34.19 -8.87 -48.38
N ALA A 829 -33.41 -7.99 -49.01
CA ALA A 829 -32.97 -8.17 -50.40
C ALA A 829 -32.12 -9.44 -50.56
N THR A 830 -31.23 -9.70 -49.61
CA THR A 830 -30.43 -10.94 -49.57
C THR A 830 -31.34 -12.16 -49.41
N TYR A 831 -32.28 -12.11 -48.46
CA TYR A 831 -33.21 -13.19 -48.21
C TYR A 831 -34.12 -13.49 -49.41
N GLU A 832 -34.70 -12.47 -50.04
CA GLU A 832 -35.61 -12.62 -51.18
C GLU A 832 -34.90 -13.22 -52.39
N TYR A 833 -33.65 -12.85 -52.63
CA TYR A 833 -32.83 -13.50 -53.65
C TYR A 833 -32.62 -15.00 -53.35
N LEU A 834 -32.35 -15.38 -52.10
CA LEU A 834 -32.24 -16.80 -51.72
C LEU A 834 -33.58 -17.55 -51.85
N LEU A 835 -34.70 -16.87 -51.57
CA LEU A 835 -36.04 -17.42 -51.78
C LEU A 835 -36.32 -17.64 -53.27
N GLU A 836 -35.90 -16.72 -54.14
CA GLU A 836 -36.02 -16.85 -55.60
C GLU A 836 -35.27 -18.08 -56.13
N LEU A 837 -34.03 -18.31 -55.67
CA LEU A 837 -33.27 -19.52 -56.02
C LEU A 837 -34.01 -20.81 -55.67
N LYS A 838 -34.70 -20.84 -54.53
CA LYS A 838 -35.54 -21.98 -54.13
C LYS A 838 -36.73 -22.16 -55.07
N ILE A 839 -37.45 -21.08 -55.37
CA ILE A 839 -38.64 -21.12 -56.24
C ILE A 839 -38.27 -21.65 -57.62
N ASN A 840 -37.18 -21.14 -58.20
CA ASN A 840 -36.72 -21.53 -59.54
C ASN A 840 -36.32 -23.01 -59.65
N LYS A 841 -35.97 -23.66 -58.53
CA LYS A 841 -35.55 -25.08 -58.49
C LYS A 841 -36.66 -26.04 -58.05
N SER A 842 -37.82 -25.55 -57.61
CA SER A 842 -38.89 -26.36 -57.01
C SER A 842 -40.12 -26.43 -57.90
N SER A 843 -40.65 -27.64 -58.17
CA SER A 843 -42.02 -27.79 -58.68
C SER A 843 -43.02 -27.38 -57.59
N GLU A 844 -44.06 -26.58 -57.91
CA GLU A 844 -45.05 -25.99 -56.98
C GLU A 844 -45.75 -26.95 -55.99
N SER A 845 -45.56 -28.27 -56.12
CA SER A 845 -46.25 -29.30 -55.35
C SER A 845 -45.89 -29.41 -53.86
N LYS A 846 -44.91 -28.66 -53.32
CA LYS A 846 -44.45 -28.73 -51.90
C LYS A 846 -44.42 -27.39 -51.14
N ALA A 847 -45.25 -26.40 -51.49
CA ALA A 847 -45.37 -25.18 -50.69
C ALA A 847 -46.05 -25.44 -49.33
N PRO A 848 -45.61 -24.78 -48.23
CA PRO A 848 -46.18 -24.93 -46.87
C PRO A 848 -47.60 -24.35 -46.79
N GLU A 849 -48.31 -24.55 -45.68
CA GLU A 849 -49.64 -23.98 -45.48
C GLU A 849 -49.60 -22.47 -45.23
N CYS A 850 -50.73 -21.79 -45.40
CA CYS A 850 -50.87 -20.36 -45.11
C CYS A 850 -50.77 -20.10 -43.59
N PRO A 851 -50.06 -19.04 -43.13
CA PRO A 851 -49.85 -18.77 -41.70
C PRO A 851 -51.11 -18.37 -40.90
N TYR A 852 -52.20 -18.01 -41.59
CA TYR A 852 -53.46 -17.58 -40.97
C TYR A 852 -54.42 -18.74 -40.77
N ASP A 853 -54.91 -18.87 -39.53
CA ASP A 853 -56.00 -19.78 -39.20
C ASP A 853 -57.25 -19.41 -40.02
N ASN A 854 -57.96 -20.42 -40.53
CA ASN A 854 -59.17 -20.32 -41.37
C ASN A 854 -58.99 -19.88 -42.84
N CYS A 855 -57.78 -19.58 -43.31
CA CYS A 855 -57.54 -19.57 -44.76
C CYS A 855 -57.56 -21.05 -45.19
N GLY A 856 -58.61 -21.52 -45.87
CA GLY A 856 -58.64 -22.85 -46.51
C GLY A 856 -59.49 -23.96 -45.89
N PHE A 857 -60.60 -23.68 -45.19
CA PHE A 857 -61.46 -24.77 -44.68
C PHE A 857 -62.17 -25.62 -45.77
N ASP A 858 -62.16 -25.23 -47.05
CA ASP A 858 -62.87 -25.95 -48.14
C ASP A 858 -62.09 -26.14 -49.47
N GLU A 859 -60.79 -25.80 -49.58
CA GLU A 859 -60.02 -25.92 -50.85
C GLU A 859 -58.85 -26.94 -50.77
N PRO A 860 -58.75 -27.94 -51.68
CA PRO A 860 -57.73 -28.99 -51.65
C PRO A 860 -56.27 -28.54 -51.89
N ASN A 861 -56.00 -27.24 -52.03
CA ASN A 861 -54.68 -26.67 -52.36
C ASN A 861 -54.38 -25.37 -51.57
N ASN A 862 -54.64 -25.37 -50.27
CA ASN A 862 -54.33 -24.26 -49.36
C ASN A 862 -52.82 -24.09 -49.07
N LYS A 863 -52.02 -23.97 -50.13
CA LYS A 863 -50.57 -23.77 -50.03
C LYS A 863 -50.25 -22.27 -50.09
N LEU A 864 -49.26 -21.86 -49.32
CA LEU A 864 -48.65 -20.54 -49.35
C LEU A 864 -48.20 -20.23 -50.79
N SER A 865 -48.75 -19.17 -51.37
CA SER A 865 -48.22 -18.61 -52.61
C SER A 865 -46.98 -17.81 -52.28
N TYR A 866 -45.81 -18.18 -52.81
CA TYR A 866 -44.61 -17.36 -52.63
C TYR A 866 -44.77 -16.02 -53.35
N GLY A 867 -44.40 -14.94 -52.67
CA GLY A 867 -44.38 -13.57 -53.19
C GLY A 867 -43.28 -12.75 -52.53
N PHE A 868 -42.94 -11.61 -53.13
CA PHE A 868 -41.90 -10.69 -52.65
C PHE A 868 -42.51 -9.46 -51.98
N GLY A 869 -41.83 -8.91 -50.98
CA GLY A 869 -42.33 -7.81 -50.16
C GLY A 869 -43.61 -8.15 -49.41
N LYS A 870 -44.55 -7.20 -49.37
CA LYS A 870 -45.92 -7.39 -48.87
C LYS A 870 -46.83 -7.80 -50.02
N TYR A 871 -47.49 -8.95 -49.91
CA TYR A 871 -48.43 -9.45 -50.91
C TYR A 871 -49.69 -10.00 -50.25
N LYS A 872 -50.70 -10.40 -51.03
CA LYS A 872 -51.97 -10.92 -50.49
C LYS A 872 -52.07 -12.42 -50.75
N CYS A 873 -52.63 -13.16 -49.78
CA CYS A 873 -52.91 -14.58 -49.97
C CYS A 873 -53.95 -14.79 -51.08
N LYS A 874 -53.89 -15.95 -51.76
CA LYS A 874 -54.79 -16.31 -52.85
C LYS A 874 -56.19 -16.74 -52.38
N CYS A 875 -56.39 -17.00 -51.08
CA CYS A 875 -57.69 -17.40 -50.54
C CYS A 875 -58.66 -16.19 -50.46
N HIS A 876 -59.95 -16.50 -50.27
CA HIS A 876 -61.03 -15.50 -50.22
C HIS A 876 -60.82 -14.39 -49.17
N LEU A 877 -60.04 -14.66 -48.11
CA LEU A 877 -59.74 -13.72 -47.02
C LEU A 877 -58.79 -12.58 -47.43
N LYS A 878 -57.99 -12.72 -48.52
CA LYS A 878 -57.04 -11.72 -49.04
C LYS A 878 -56.16 -11.01 -47.97
N LYS A 879 -55.80 -11.71 -46.90
CA LYS A 879 -54.93 -11.21 -45.82
C LYS A 879 -53.48 -10.99 -46.30
N VAL A 880 -52.74 -10.13 -45.59
CA VAL A 880 -51.37 -9.73 -45.94
C VAL A 880 -50.38 -10.84 -45.59
N LEU A 881 -49.55 -11.22 -46.55
CA LEU A 881 -48.42 -12.11 -46.38
C LEU A 881 -47.12 -11.33 -46.58
N TYR A 882 -46.09 -11.74 -45.85
CA TYR A 882 -44.75 -11.21 -45.94
C TYR A 882 -43.84 -12.22 -46.63
N SER A 883 -42.85 -11.77 -47.39
CA SER A 883 -41.89 -12.69 -48.02
C SER A 883 -41.18 -13.57 -46.99
N THR A 884 -40.91 -13.03 -45.79
CA THR A 884 -40.31 -13.74 -44.63
C THR A 884 -41.19 -14.87 -44.09
N ASP A 885 -42.48 -14.95 -44.43
CA ASP A 885 -43.35 -16.07 -44.01
C ASP A 885 -42.86 -17.42 -44.55
N ALA A 886 -42.12 -17.41 -45.67
CA ALA A 886 -41.53 -18.63 -46.24
C ALA A 886 -40.40 -19.24 -45.37
N LEU A 887 -39.86 -18.50 -44.39
CA LEU A 887 -38.96 -19.05 -43.36
C LEU A 887 -39.71 -19.95 -42.36
N ARG A 888 -41.03 -19.76 -42.24
CA ARG A 888 -41.90 -20.54 -41.33
C ARG A 888 -41.51 -20.44 -39.85
N LEU A 889 -40.74 -19.43 -39.47
CA LEU A 889 -40.34 -19.19 -38.07
C LEU A 889 -41.54 -18.92 -37.14
N HIS A 890 -42.64 -18.41 -37.71
CA HIS A 890 -43.91 -18.20 -37.01
C HIS A 890 -44.58 -19.51 -36.54
N GLU A 891 -44.19 -20.68 -37.07
CA GLU A 891 -44.69 -21.98 -36.62
C GLU A 891 -44.13 -22.40 -35.27
N LEU A 892 -42.99 -21.81 -34.86
CA LEU A 892 -42.36 -22.03 -33.56
C LEU A 892 -42.91 -21.08 -32.48
N HIS A 893 -43.83 -20.18 -32.83
CA HIS A 893 -44.46 -19.26 -31.90
C HIS A 893 -45.37 -20.03 -30.93
N ASN A 894 -45.12 -19.89 -29.64
CA ASN A 894 -45.92 -20.52 -28.59
C ASN A 894 -46.76 -19.45 -27.87
N PRO A 895 -48.07 -19.36 -28.13
CA PRO A 895 -48.90 -18.30 -27.57
C PRO A 895 -49.14 -18.43 -26.05
N SER A 896 -48.92 -19.62 -25.47
CA SER A 896 -49.23 -19.94 -24.07
C SER A 896 -48.01 -20.31 -23.21
N GLY A 897 -46.80 -20.24 -23.76
CA GLY A 897 -45.56 -20.64 -23.09
C GLY A 897 -44.34 -19.90 -23.63
N SER A 898 -43.13 -20.28 -23.19
CA SER A 898 -41.93 -19.59 -23.65
C SER A 898 -41.66 -19.82 -25.14
N CYS A 899 -41.29 -18.74 -25.83
CA CYS A 899 -40.89 -18.69 -27.23
C CYS A 899 -39.36 -18.79 -27.40
N GLY A 900 -38.63 -19.30 -26.41
CA GLY A 900 -37.16 -19.44 -26.45
C GLY A 900 -36.63 -20.17 -27.69
N GLU A 901 -37.28 -21.27 -28.11
CA GLU A 901 -36.91 -22.00 -29.32
C GLU A 901 -37.06 -21.14 -30.58
N MET A 902 -38.12 -20.33 -30.66
CA MET A 902 -38.35 -19.39 -31.76
C MET A 902 -37.24 -18.34 -31.82
N TYR A 903 -36.88 -17.72 -30.69
CA TYR A 903 -35.79 -16.73 -30.65
C TYR A 903 -34.45 -17.35 -31.04
N GLY A 904 -34.14 -18.56 -30.56
CA GLY A 904 -32.94 -19.29 -30.94
C GLY A 904 -32.88 -19.61 -32.44
N GLN A 905 -34.00 -20.00 -33.06
CA GLN A 905 -34.04 -20.26 -34.50
C GLN A 905 -33.98 -18.98 -35.33
N ILE A 906 -34.58 -17.87 -34.86
CA ILE A 906 -34.42 -16.54 -35.48
C ILE A 906 -32.94 -16.16 -35.45
N MET A 907 -32.29 -16.24 -34.29
CA MET A 907 -30.86 -15.92 -34.10
C MET A 907 -29.96 -16.73 -35.05
N ILE A 908 -30.10 -18.06 -35.07
CA ILE A 908 -29.33 -18.94 -35.96
C ILE A 908 -29.55 -18.55 -37.42
N THR A 909 -30.79 -18.27 -37.82
CA THR A 909 -31.14 -17.89 -39.20
C THR A 909 -30.52 -16.54 -39.56
N LEU A 910 -30.59 -15.55 -38.66
CA LEU A 910 -30.00 -14.24 -38.84
C LEU A 910 -28.48 -14.33 -39.00
N GLU A 911 -27.76 -15.06 -38.14
CA GLU A 911 -26.29 -15.22 -38.24
C GLU A 911 -25.84 -15.71 -39.63
N ARG A 912 -26.54 -16.70 -40.20
CA ARG A 912 -26.20 -17.27 -41.52
C ARG A 912 -26.60 -16.34 -42.65
N LEU A 913 -27.75 -15.66 -42.55
CA LEU A 913 -28.15 -14.65 -43.53
C LEU A 913 -27.21 -13.43 -43.50
N TRP A 914 -26.73 -13.06 -42.32
CA TRP A 914 -25.81 -11.94 -42.11
C TRP A 914 -24.49 -12.18 -42.84
N LEU A 915 -23.92 -13.39 -42.75
CA LEU A 915 -22.74 -13.78 -43.53
C LEU A 915 -22.95 -13.55 -45.04
N ILE A 916 -24.08 -14.00 -45.59
CA ILE A 916 -24.36 -13.86 -47.02
C ILE A 916 -24.64 -12.40 -47.40
N ASN A 917 -25.32 -11.66 -46.54
CA ASN A 917 -25.55 -10.22 -46.72
C ASN A 917 -24.22 -9.45 -46.77
N ILE A 918 -23.27 -9.75 -45.88
CA ILE A 918 -21.92 -9.17 -45.90
C ILE A 918 -21.22 -9.45 -47.26
N LEU A 919 -21.22 -10.70 -47.71
CA LEU A 919 -20.55 -11.08 -48.96
C LEU A 919 -21.20 -10.43 -50.19
N ARG A 920 -22.54 -10.33 -50.23
CA ARG A 920 -23.27 -9.66 -51.32
C ARG A 920 -23.08 -8.15 -51.28
N ALA A 921 -23.05 -7.54 -50.10
CA ALA A 921 -22.70 -6.13 -49.96
C ALA A 921 -21.29 -5.87 -50.48
N PHE A 922 -20.32 -6.74 -50.17
CA PHE A 922 -18.95 -6.64 -50.68
C PHE A 922 -18.88 -6.81 -52.21
N GLU A 923 -19.70 -7.67 -52.80
CA GLU A 923 -19.84 -7.76 -54.26
C GLU A 923 -20.33 -6.45 -54.87
N ARG A 924 -21.42 -5.88 -54.33
CA ARG A 924 -21.97 -4.61 -54.83
C ARG A 924 -21.01 -3.44 -54.68
N MET A 925 -20.21 -3.44 -53.61
CA MET A 925 -19.21 -2.41 -53.33
C MET A 925 -17.88 -2.63 -54.05
N ASN A 926 -17.74 -3.68 -54.89
CA ASN A 926 -16.48 -4.09 -55.51
C ASN A 926 -15.34 -4.39 -54.51
N LEU A 927 -15.68 -4.78 -53.28
CA LEU A 927 -14.73 -5.09 -52.20
C LEU A 927 -14.37 -6.58 -52.11
N LEU A 928 -14.87 -7.44 -53.02
CA LEU A 928 -14.53 -8.88 -53.03
C LEU A 928 -13.03 -9.15 -53.14
N GLN A 929 -12.24 -8.22 -53.71
CA GLN A 929 -10.79 -8.34 -53.75
C GLN A 929 -10.16 -8.31 -52.35
N SER A 930 -10.74 -7.56 -51.41
CA SER A 930 -10.27 -7.43 -50.03
C SER A 930 -10.51 -8.70 -49.22
N VAL A 931 -11.48 -9.53 -49.62
CA VAL A 931 -11.85 -10.80 -48.97
C VAL A 931 -10.77 -11.87 -49.09
N LYS A 932 -9.80 -11.73 -50.02
CA LYS A 932 -8.68 -12.67 -50.16
C LYS A 932 -7.84 -12.83 -48.88
N HIS A 933 -7.87 -11.82 -48.00
CA HIS A 933 -7.16 -11.79 -46.71
C HIS A 933 -8.08 -11.98 -45.50
N THR A 934 -9.37 -12.27 -45.72
CA THR A 934 -10.38 -12.33 -44.66
C THR A 934 -10.86 -13.76 -44.48
N ALA A 935 -10.86 -14.23 -43.23
CA ALA A 935 -11.57 -15.44 -42.84
C ALA A 935 -12.86 -15.09 -42.09
N PHE A 936 -13.96 -15.77 -42.40
CA PHE A 936 -15.22 -15.63 -41.68
C PHE A 936 -15.39 -16.80 -40.71
N ILE A 937 -15.71 -16.48 -39.46
CA ILE A 937 -15.89 -17.48 -38.39
C ILE A 937 -17.26 -17.28 -37.76
N LEU A 938 -18.04 -18.36 -37.64
CA LEU A 938 -19.36 -18.39 -37.03
C LEU A 938 -19.38 -19.34 -35.84
N ASP A 939 -20.23 -19.04 -34.85
CA ASP A 939 -20.47 -19.97 -33.75
C ASP A 939 -21.37 -21.14 -34.19
N GLY A 940 -20.96 -22.35 -33.83
CA GLY A 940 -21.63 -23.59 -34.17
C GLY A 940 -21.45 -24.04 -35.62
N SER A 941 -22.26 -25.00 -36.03
CA SER A 941 -22.17 -25.60 -37.36
C SER A 941 -22.65 -24.65 -38.47
N LEU A 942 -22.06 -24.79 -39.66
CA LEU A 942 -22.54 -24.19 -40.90
C LEU A 942 -23.78 -24.93 -41.42
N ALA A 943 -24.91 -24.70 -40.75
CA ALA A 943 -26.20 -25.33 -41.00
C ALA A 943 -27.37 -24.42 -40.64
N VAL A 944 -28.53 -24.65 -41.28
CA VAL A 944 -29.82 -24.10 -40.88
C VAL A 944 -30.77 -25.26 -40.59
N TYR A 945 -31.45 -25.22 -39.45
CA TYR A 945 -32.27 -26.33 -38.95
C TYR A 945 -33.78 -26.04 -39.03
N SER A 946 -34.60 -27.02 -38.67
CA SER A 946 -36.05 -26.89 -38.50
C SER A 946 -36.78 -26.34 -39.75
N ALA A 947 -37.79 -25.50 -39.55
CA ALA A 947 -38.70 -25.00 -40.57
C ALA A 947 -38.01 -24.19 -41.70
N SER A 948 -36.84 -23.60 -41.41
CA SER A 948 -36.00 -22.84 -42.34
C SER A 948 -34.89 -23.66 -43.01
N SER A 949 -34.79 -24.97 -42.81
CA SER A 949 -33.70 -25.83 -43.33
C SER A 949 -33.51 -25.79 -44.86
N TRP A 950 -34.55 -25.43 -45.62
CA TRP A 950 -34.45 -25.22 -47.07
C TRP A 950 -33.43 -24.13 -47.46
N LEU A 951 -33.17 -23.19 -46.55
CA LEU A 951 -32.26 -22.07 -46.76
C LEU A 951 -30.82 -22.55 -46.95
N THR A 952 -30.43 -23.65 -46.31
CA THR A 952 -29.09 -24.28 -46.44
C THR A 952 -28.68 -24.47 -47.90
N LYS A 953 -29.58 -25.03 -48.73
CA LYS A 953 -29.27 -25.30 -50.14
C LYS A 953 -29.14 -24.00 -50.96
N SER A 954 -29.99 -23.01 -50.67
CA SER A 954 -29.97 -21.71 -51.35
C SER A 954 -28.73 -20.90 -50.97
N ILE A 955 -28.34 -20.92 -49.69
CA ILE A 955 -27.07 -20.37 -49.18
C ILE A 955 -25.89 -21.04 -49.89
N GLN A 956 -25.90 -22.37 -49.99
CA GLN A 956 -24.83 -23.11 -50.66
C GLN A 956 -24.70 -22.70 -52.13
N ASP A 957 -25.80 -22.63 -52.86
CA ASP A 957 -25.81 -22.21 -54.28
C ASP A 957 -25.25 -20.79 -54.46
N GLU A 958 -25.62 -19.87 -53.57
CA GLU A 958 -25.11 -18.50 -53.61
C GLU A 958 -23.64 -18.41 -53.21
N LEU A 959 -23.20 -19.19 -52.23
CA LEU A 959 -21.78 -19.31 -51.87
C LEU A 959 -20.94 -19.85 -53.02
N TYR A 960 -21.45 -20.80 -53.81
CA TYR A 960 -20.76 -21.31 -55.00
C TYR A 960 -20.57 -20.16 -56.01
N ARG A 961 -21.63 -19.38 -56.28
CA ARG A 961 -21.57 -18.24 -57.20
C ARG A 961 -20.59 -17.17 -56.71
N LEU A 962 -20.69 -16.76 -55.45
CA LEU A 962 -19.84 -15.75 -54.83
C LEU A 962 -18.37 -16.18 -54.82
N ASN A 963 -18.09 -17.45 -54.48
CA ASN A 963 -16.74 -18.01 -54.51
C ASN A 963 -16.18 -18.03 -55.94
N GLU A 964 -16.97 -18.40 -56.96
CA GLU A 964 -16.50 -18.37 -58.35
C GLU A 964 -16.18 -16.95 -58.84
N VAL A 965 -16.99 -15.95 -58.45
CA VAL A 965 -16.72 -14.54 -58.77
C VAL A 965 -15.43 -14.08 -58.08
N GLN A 966 -15.29 -14.33 -56.79
CA GLN A 966 -14.10 -13.93 -56.02
C GLN A 966 -12.84 -14.68 -56.49
N LYS A 967 -12.94 -15.98 -56.77
CA LYS A 967 -11.82 -16.81 -57.25
C LYS A 967 -11.28 -16.35 -58.60
N LYS A 968 -12.15 -15.84 -59.51
CA LYS A 968 -11.70 -15.21 -60.76
C LYS A 968 -10.85 -13.96 -60.52
N ILE A 969 -11.10 -13.24 -59.42
CA ILE A 969 -10.38 -12.00 -59.05
C ILE A 969 -9.09 -12.32 -58.27
N THR A 970 -9.13 -13.29 -57.37
CA THR A 970 -8.09 -13.52 -56.35
C THR A 970 -7.25 -14.77 -56.57
N GLY A 971 -7.73 -15.72 -57.39
CA GLY A 971 -7.11 -17.02 -57.63
C GLY A 971 -7.27 -18.04 -56.50
N GLN A 972 -8.02 -17.74 -55.43
CA GLN A 972 -8.16 -18.59 -54.24
C GLN A 972 -9.61 -18.68 -53.77
N ASP A 973 -9.98 -19.81 -53.16
CA ASP A 973 -11.31 -19.99 -52.53
C ASP A 973 -11.45 -19.13 -51.24
N LEU A 974 -12.69 -18.84 -50.86
CA LEU A 974 -13.05 -18.17 -49.60
C LEU A 974 -12.75 -19.06 -48.37
N ILE A 975 -12.48 -18.44 -47.21
CA ILE A 975 -12.37 -19.14 -45.93
C ILE A 975 -13.58 -18.81 -45.06
N ILE A 976 -14.47 -19.79 -44.88
CA ILE A 976 -15.66 -19.68 -44.03
C ILE A 976 -15.72 -20.90 -43.11
N LEU A 977 -15.70 -20.66 -41.80
CA LEU A 977 -15.56 -21.69 -40.77
C LEU A 977 -16.70 -21.54 -39.75
N GLY A 978 -17.30 -22.66 -39.36
CA GLY A 978 -18.09 -22.79 -38.15
C GLY A 978 -17.29 -23.52 -37.08
N ILE A 979 -17.34 -23.08 -35.83
CA ILE A 979 -16.61 -23.71 -34.71
C ILE A 979 -17.61 -24.25 -33.70
N GLU A 980 -17.52 -25.55 -33.41
CA GLU A 980 -18.40 -26.21 -32.44
C GLU A 980 -17.75 -26.25 -31.05
N LYS A 981 -18.33 -25.50 -30.10
CA LYS A 981 -17.87 -25.47 -28.71
C LYS A 981 -18.36 -26.67 -27.88
N SER A 982 -19.48 -27.28 -28.27
CA SER A 982 -20.11 -28.41 -27.58
C SER A 982 -20.82 -29.35 -28.56
N GLY A 983 -21.07 -30.59 -28.13
CA GLY A 983 -21.85 -31.58 -28.87
C GLY A 983 -21.11 -32.89 -29.12
N THR A 984 -21.73 -33.81 -29.84
CA THR A 984 -21.24 -35.19 -30.01
C THR A 984 -19.85 -35.27 -30.64
N PHE A 985 -19.52 -34.40 -31.58
CA PHE A 985 -18.19 -34.38 -32.22
C PHE A 985 -17.09 -33.86 -31.27
N VAL A 986 -17.41 -32.90 -30.41
CA VAL A 986 -16.48 -32.36 -29.39
C VAL A 986 -16.19 -33.43 -28.34
N ASN A 987 -17.24 -34.10 -27.86
CA ASN A 987 -17.12 -35.21 -26.90
C ASN A 987 -16.30 -36.37 -27.48
N HIS A 988 -16.53 -36.71 -28.75
CA HIS A 988 -15.75 -37.74 -29.45
C HIS A 988 -14.28 -37.36 -29.59
N PHE A 989 -13.97 -36.09 -29.92
CA PHE A 989 -12.59 -35.63 -29.99
C PHE A 989 -11.90 -35.64 -28.63
N GLU A 990 -12.62 -35.34 -27.54
CA GLU A 990 -12.10 -35.48 -26.19
C GLU A 990 -11.76 -36.93 -25.84
N MET A 991 -12.60 -37.89 -26.23
CA MET A 991 -12.31 -39.32 -26.05
C MET A 991 -11.09 -39.76 -26.86
N LEU A 992 -10.91 -39.27 -28.10
CA LEU A 992 -9.74 -39.59 -28.93
C LEU A 992 -8.42 -39.06 -28.36
N ASP A 993 -8.49 -37.95 -27.62
CA ASP A 993 -7.31 -37.30 -27.04
C ASP A 993 -6.99 -37.79 -25.62
N THR A 994 -7.84 -38.63 -25.03
CA THR A 994 -7.69 -39.14 -23.67
C THR A 994 -7.32 -40.63 -23.72
N ASP A 995 -6.37 -41.06 -22.90
CA ASP A 995 -6.01 -42.48 -22.79
C ASP A 995 -6.94 -43.28 -21.85
N GLU A 996 -6.72 -44.60 -21.74
CA GLU A 996 -7.52 -45.52 -20.94
C GLU A 996 -7.45 -45.26 -19.42
N GLU A 997 -6.43 -44.52 -18.98
CA GLU A 997 -6.23 -44.09 -17.58
C GLU A 997 -6.80 -42.69 -17.31
N GLY A 998 -7.36 -42.02 -18.33
CA GLY A 998 -7.96 -40.68 -18.23
C GLY A 998 -6.97 -39.53 -18.43
N ILE A 999 -5.73 -39.81 -18.85
CA ILE A 999 -4.69 -38.81 -19.12
C ILE A 999 -4.92 -38.22 -20.52
N LYS A 1000 -5.01 -36.88 -20.58
CA LYS A 1000 -5.21 -36.12 -21.81
C LYS A 1000 -3.89 -35.91 -22.55
N GLY A 1001 -3.88 -36.00 -23.87
CA GLY A 1001 -2.73 -35.64 -24.71
C GLY A 1001 -2.36 -36.61 -25.84
N LYS A 1002 -3.11 -37.70 -26.05
CA LYS A 1002 -2.75 -38.75 -27.01
C LYS A 1002 -2.73 -38.30 -28.47
N PHE A 1003 -3.62 -37.38 -28.86
CA PHE A 1003 -3.73 -36.93 -30.23
C PHE A 1003 -2.54 -36.01 -30.57
N PRO A 1004 -1.81 -36.20 -31.69
CA PRO A 1004 -0.63 -35.37 -32.00
C PRO A 1004 -0.99 -33.91 -32.29
N LYS A 1005 -0.16 -32.98 -31.80
CA LYS A 1005 -0.31 -31.54 -32.10
C LYS A 1005 -0.11 -31.25 -33.59
N GLN A 1006 -0.77 -30.20 -34.08
CA GLN A 1006 -0.75 -29.75 -35.48
C GLN A 1006 -1.17 -30.82 -36.49
N THR A 1007 -2.05 -31.73 -36.08
CA THR A 1007 -2.64 -32.74 -36.97
C THR A 1007 -4.16 -32.60 -37.03
N ALA A 1008 -4.72 -32.91 -38.21
CA ALA A 1008 -6.14 -32.93 -38.47
C ALA A 1008 -6.64 -34.36 -38.79
N LEU A 1009 -7.80 -34.72 -38.23
CA LEU A 1009 -8.57 -35.89 -38.64
C LEU A 1009 -9.70 -35.45 -39.59
N LEU A 1010 -9.60 -35.85 -40.86
CA LEU A 1010 -10.59 -35.56 -41.89
C LEU A 1010 -11.68 -36.64 -41.89
N LEU A 1011 -12.92 -36.25 -41.63
CA LEU A 1011 -14.01 -37.20 -41.35
C LEU A 1011 -14.64 -37.76 -42.63
N LYS A 1012 -14.67 -39.09 -42.74
CA LYS A 1012 -15.41 -39.87 -43.75
C LYS A 1012 -16.82 -40.20 -43.21
N ASP A 1013 -17.83 -40.34 -44.07
CA ASP A 1013 -19.22 -40.68 -43.67
C ASP A 1013 -19.27 -41.99 -42.88
N LYS A 1014 -18.53 -43.01 -43.34
CA LYS A 1014 -18.43 -44.32 -42.68
C LYS A 1014 -17.88 -44.22 -41.25
N TYR A 1015 -16.83 -43.43 -41.04
CA TYR A 1015 -16.25 -43.20 -39.70
C TYR A 1015 -17.24 -42.47 -38.79
N THR A 1016 -17.87 -41.40 -39.32
CA THR A 1016 -18.82 -40.57 -38.57
C THR A 1016 -20.02 -41.38 -38.08
N LYS A 1017 -20.60 -42.24 -38.95
CA LYS A 1017 -21.74 -43.08 -38.60
C LYS A 1017 -21.39 -44.25 -37.67
N LYS A 1018 -20.17 -44.81 -37.78
CA LYS A 1018 -19.69 -45.94 -36.95
C LYS A 1018 -19.29 -45.48 -35.55
N ASN A 1019 -18.60 -44.34 -35.43
CA ASN A 1019 -17.90 -43.96 -34.20
C ASN A 1019 -18.48 -42.73 -33.48
N ILE A 1020 -19.22 -41.85 -34.16
CA ILE A 1020 -19.71 -40.58 -33.58
C ILE A 1020 -21.24 -40.56 -33.43
N ILE A 1021 -21.97 -40.76 -34.53
CA ILE A 1021 -23.44 -40.58 -34.59
C ILE A 1021 -24.21 -41.90 -34.40
N LEU A 1022 -23.53 -43.05 -34.49
CA LEU A 1022 -24.11 -44.39 -34.30
C LEU A 1022 -25.39 -44.62 -35.13
N SER A 1023 -25.33 -44.35 -36.45
CA SER A 1023 -26.50 -44.44 -37.34
C SER A 1023 -26.33 -45.50 -38.42
N LYS A 1024 -27.41 -46.26 -38.69
CA LYS A 1024 -27.49 -47.26 -39.76
C LYS A 1024 -28.11 -46.72 -41.07
N SER A 1025 -28.33 -45.41 -41.18
CA SER A 1025 -28.94 -44.78 -42.36
C SER A 1025 -28.06 -44.85 -43.61
N LEU A 1026 -28.66 -45.19 -44.75
CA LEU A 1026 -28.01 -45.17 -46.07
C LEU A 1026 -27.77 -43.76 -46.60
N LYS A 1027 -28.50 -42.74 -46.10
CA LYS A 1027 -28.28 -41.34 -46.51
C LYS A 1027 -27.00 -40.77 -45.89
N PRO A 1028 -26.12 -40.09 -46.64
CA PRO A 1028 -24.94 -39.41 -46.08
C PRO A 1028 -25.29 -38.45 -44.94
N TYR A 1029 -24.46 -38.42 -43.89
CA TYR A 1029 -24.68 -37.56 -42.73
C TYR A 1029 -24.66 -36.09 -43.15
N GLY A 1030 -25.73 -35.35 -42.81
CA GLY A 1030 -25.80 -33.91 -42.99
C GLY A 1030 -26.04 -33.41 -44.43
N GLN A 1031 -26.34 -34.32 -45.38
CA GLN A 1031 -26.48 -33.98 -46.81
C GLN A 1031 -27.45 -32.82 -47.09
N ASP A 1032 -28.58 -32.76 -46.37
CA ASP A 1032 -29.65 -31.79 -46.60
C ASP A 1032 -29.65 -30.61 -45.59
N THR A 1033 -28.75 -30.62 -44.61
CA THR A 1033 -28.78 -29.68 -43.47
C THR A 1033 -27.53 -28.83 -43.31
N TYR A 1034 -26.37 -29.28 -43.81
CA TYR A 1034 -25.10 -28.56 -43.69
C TYR A 1034 -24.60 -28.07 -45.05
N PHE A 1035 -23.95 -26.91 -45.07
CA PHE A 1035 -23.24 -26.39 -46.26
C PHE A 1035 -21.71 -26.40 -46.09
N GLY A 1036 -21.21 -27.05 -45.04
CA GLY A 1036 -19.79 -27.27 -44.79
C GLY A 1036 -19.46 -28.70 -44.30
N ARG A 1037 -18.17 -29.01 -44.21
CA ARG A 1037 -17.62 -30.30 -43.79
C ARG A 1037 -16.86 -30.21 -42.48
N LYS A 1038 -17.11 -31.19 -41.61
CA LYS A 1038 -16.46 -31.28 -40.30
C LYS A 1038 -15.08 -31.93 -40.37
N PHE A 1039 -14.12 -31.38 -39.63
CA PHE A 1039 -12.83 -32.00 -39.33
C PHE A 1039 -12.41 -31.68 -37.89
N LEU A 1040 -11.59 -32.55 -37.30
CA LEU A 1040 -11.06 -32.38 -35.95
C LEU A 1040 -9.61 -31.92 -36.06
N TYR A 1041 -9.20 -30.85 -35.37
CA TYR A 1041 -7.84 -30.33 -35.42
C TYR A 1041 -7.27 -30.10 -34.03
N LYS A 1042 -6.05 -30.59 -33.80
CA LYS A 1042 -5.28 -30.25 -32.59
C LYS A 1042 -4.23 -29.20 -32.92
N THR A 1043 -4.31 -28.08 -32.23
CA THR A 1043 -3.47 -26.89 -32.47
C THR A 1043 -2.06 -27.05 -31.93
N SER A 1044 -1.15 -26.14 -32.26
CA SER A 1044 0.22 -26.04 -31.71
C SER A 1044 0.23 -26.03 -30.17
N ASN A 1045 -0.77 -25.39 -29.57
CA ASN A 1045 -0.88 -25.21 -28.13
C ASN A 1045 -1.60 -26.38 -27.44
N GLY A 1046 -1.98 -27.42 -28.21
CA GLY A 1046 -2.62 -28.64 -27.73
C GLY A 1046 -4.14 -28.58 -27.60
N TYR A 1047 -4.77 -27.47 -27.95
CA TYR A 1047 -6.24 -27.34 -27.93
C TYR A 1047 -6.90 -28.10 -29.06
N ARG A 1048 -8.09 -28.62 -28.77
CA ARG A 1048 -8.94 -29.42 -29.64
C ARG A 1048 -10.02 -28.52 -30.24
N VAL A 1049 -10.04 -28.41 -31.56
CA VAL A 1049 -11.04 -27.60 -32.26
C VAL A 1049 -11.82 -28.49 -33.22
N VAL A 1050 -13.14 -28.47 -33.10
CA VAL A 1050 -14.05 -29.11 -34.07
C VAL A 1050 -14.51 -28.03 -35.04
N CYS A 1051 -14.02 -28.13 -36.27
CA CYS A 1051 -14.26 -27.12 -37.31
C CYS A 1051 -15.22 -27.65 -38.37
N ASN A 1052 -16.05 -26.76 -38.91
CA ASN A 1052 -16.95 -26.99 -40.02
C ASN A 1052 -16.61 -26.01 -41.15
N LEU A 1053 -15.93 -26.47 -42.20
CA LEU A 1053 -15.43 -25.64 -43.30
C LEU A 1053 -16.42 -25.65 -44.47
N ALA A 1054 -16.80 -24.46 -44.96
CA ALA A 1054 -17.73 -24.33 -46.08
C ALA A 1054 -17.25 -25.05 -47.35
N THR A 1055 -18.20 -25.49 -48.18
CA THR A 1055 -17.94 -26.11 -49.49
C THR A 1055 -18.41 -25.21 -50.62
N PHE A 1056 -17.71 -25.24 -51.75
CA PHE A 1056 -17.95 -24.37 -52.91
C PHE A 1056 -18.18 -25.13 -54.23
N ASN A 1057 -18.07 -26.46 -54.22
CA ASN A 1057 -18.37 -27.32 -55.36
C ASN A 1057 -18.71 -28.76 -54.94
N ASP A 1058 -19.23 -29.55 -55.88
CA ASP A 1058 -19.66 -30.93 -55.61
C ASP A 1058 -18.52 -31.87 -55.23
N TYR A 1059 -17.28 -31.60 -55.66
CA TYR A 1059 -16.11 -32.42 -55.28
C TYR A 1059 -15.79 -32.26 -53.79
N GLN A 1060 -15.81 -31.02 -53.29
CA GLN A 1060 -15.59 -30.72 -51.89
C GLN A 1060 -16.69 -31.32 -51.00
N ARG A 1061 -17.94 -31.36 -51.48
CA ARG A 1061 -19.11 -31.90 -50.75
C ARG A 1061 -19.09 -33.42 -50.53
N LYS A 1062 -18.41 -34.21 -51.37
CA LYS A 1062 -18.41 -35.69 -51.30
C LYS A 1062 -17.87 -36.20 -49.95
N THR A 1063 -18.72 -36.84 -49.16
CA THR A 1063 -18.41 -37.32 -47.79
C THR A 1063 -17.86 -38.75 -47.74
N GLU A 1064 -17.89 -39.48 -48.85
CA GLU A 1064 -17.40 -40.86 -48.96
C GLU A 1064 -15.87 -40.92 -48.85
N THR A 1065 -15.20 -39.86 -49.32
CA THR A 1065 -13.75 -39.67 -49.26
C THR A 1065 -13.41 -38.46 -48.38
N ALA A 1066 -12.17 -38.39 -47.89
CA ALA A 1066 -11.71 -37.27 -47.06
C ALA A 1066 -10.26 -36.90 -47.41
N TYR A 1067 -10.03 -36.52 -48.67
CA TYR A 1067 -8.71 -36.05 -49.13
C TYR A 1067 -8.48 -34.60 -48.72
N PRO A 1068 -7.24 -34.18 -48.38
CA PRO A 1068 -6.95 -32.79 -47.99
C PRO A 1068 -7.43 -31.73 -48.99
N ASN A 1069 -7.35 -32.00 -50.30
CA ASN A 1069 -7.80 -31.09 -51.36
C ASN A 1069 -9.34 -30.97 -51.48
N GLN A 1070 -10.13 -31.78 -50.77
CA GLN A 1070 -11.58 -31.61 -50.64
C GLN A 1070 -11.95 -30.53 -49.61
N PHE A 1071 -10.98 -30.07 -48.81
CA PHE A 1071 -11.14 -29.02 -47.80
C PHE A 1071 -10.49 -27.73 -48.32
N PRO A 1072 -11.29 -26.69 -48.69
CA PRO A 1072 -10.76 -25.44 -49.23
C PRO A 1072 -9.70 -24.81 -48.32
N ARG A 1073 -8.50 -24.56 -48.87
CA ARG A 1073 -7.41 -23.88 -48.16
C ARG A 1073 -7.10 -24.47 -46.76
N LEU A 1074 -7.18 -25.80 -46.61
CA LEU A 1074 -7.00 -26.49 -45.32
C LEU A 1074 -5.72 -26.09 -44.56
N ALA A 1075 -4.59 -25.93 -45.25
CA ALA A 1075 -3.33 -25.50 -44.63
C ALA A 1075 -3.45 -24.11 -43.98
N ASP A 1076 -4.06 -23.15 -44.68
CA ASP A 1076 -4.24 -21.78 -44.19
C ASP A 1076 -5.23 -21.75 -43.01
N VAL A 1077 -6.25 -22.61 -43.04
CA VAL A 1077 -7.20 -22.77 -41.93
C VAL A 1077 -6.49 -23.32 -40.68
N MET A 1078 -5.61 -24.31 -40.83
CA MET A 1078 -4.85 -24.87 -39.71
C MET A 1078 -3.89 -23.82 -39.12
N ILE A 1079 -3.22 -23.02 -39.97
CA ILE A 1079 -2.36 -21.89 -39.54
C ILE A 1079 -3.19 -20.82 -38.81
N LEU A 1080 -4.36 -20.49 -39.35
CA LEU A 1080 -5.27 -19.52 -38.72
C LEU A 1080 -5.69 -20.01 -37.34
N LEU A 1081 -6.13 -21.26 -37.20
CA LEU A 1081 -6.56 -21.84 -35.93
C LEU A 1081 -5.45 -21.83 -34.89
N ASP A 1082 -4.20 -22.17 -35.25
CA ASP A 1082 -3.05 -22.05 -34.35
C ASP A 1082 -2.91 -20.63 -33.77
N SER A 1083 -3.27 -19.59 -34.52
CA SER A 1083 -3.10 -18.19 -34.11
C SER A 1083 -4.28 -17.57 -33.35
N ILE A 1084 -5.49 -18.14 -33.44
CA ILE A 1084 -6.71 -17.51 -32.89
C ILE A 1084 -7.34 -18.25 -31.72
N VAL A 1085 -6.80 -19.41 -31.34
CA VAL A 1085 -7.31 -20.19 -30.20
C VAL A 1085 -7.10 -19.41 -28.90
N SER A 1086 -8.13 -19.43 -28.05
CA SER A 1086 -8.11 -18.72 -26.77
C SER A 1086 -7.66 -19.65 -25.65
N ASN A 1087 -6.65 -19.25 -24.88
CA ASN A 1087 -6.24 -20.00 -23.71
C ASN A 1087 -7.26 -19.92 -22.55
N ARG A 1088 -8.15 -18.92 -22.56
CA ARG A 1088 -9.15 -18.68 -21.51
C ARG A 1088 -10.32 -19.68 -21.48
N PHE A 1089 -10.77 -20.19 -22.63
CA PHE A 1089 -11.93 -21.07 -22.72
C PHE A 1089 -11.59 -22.27 -23.61
N GLN A 1090 -11.79 -23.48 -23.09
CA GLN A 1090 -11.51 -24.70 -23.85
C GLN A 1090 -12.37 -24.75 -25.13
N ASN A 1091 -11.74 -25.21 -26.21
CA ASN A 1091 -12.36 -25.39 -27.54
C ASN A 1091 -12.99 -24.09 -28.13
N SER A 1092 -12.57 -22.92 -27.64
CA SER A 1092 -13.06 -21.61 -28.12
C SER A 1092 -11.95 -20.82 -28.81
N VAL A 1093 -12.33 -19.92 -29.71
CA VAL A 1093 -11.40 -19.01 -30.38
C VAL A 1093 -11.65 -17.57 -29.94
N SER A 1094 -10.57 -16.81 -29.80
CA SER A 1094 -10.58 -15.40 -29.38
C SER A 1094 -11.56 -14.52 -30.17
N PRO A 1095 -11.70 -14.66 -31.51
CA PRO A 1095 -12.67 -13.88 -32.29
C PRO A 1095 -14.13 -14.09 -31.90
N LEU A 1096 -14.56 -15.34 -31.67
CA LEU A 1096 -15.93 -15.64 -31.27
C LEU A 1096 -16.22 -15.19 -29.84
N LEU A 1097 -15.21 -15.16 -28.96
CA LEU A 1097 -15.37 -14.62 -27.61
C LEU A 1097 -15.61 -13.11 -27.62
N SER A 1098 -14.97 -12.36 -28.51
CA SER A 1098 -15.29 -10.94 -28.70
C SER A 1098 -16.69 -10.75 -29.24
N ALA A 1099 -17.06 -11.49 -30.29
CA ALA A 1099 -18.40 -11.39 -30.87
C ALA A 1099 -19.48 -11.74 -29.85
N HIS A 1100 -19.27 -12.77 -29.04
CA HIS A 1100 -20.18 -13.14 -27.96
C HIS A 1100 -20.32 -12.05 -26.90
N ALA A 1101 -19.21 -11.45 -26.47
CA ALA A 1101 -19.21 -10.38 -25.49
C ALA A 1101 -19.98 -9.14 -25.98
N GLU A 1102 -19.79 -8.76 -27.24
CA GLU A 1102 -20.51 -7.66 -27.88
C GLU A 1102 -22.00 -8.00 -28.09
N ALA A 1103 -22.33 -9.24 -28.44
CA ALA A 1103 -23.72 -9.69 -28.58
C ALA A 1103 -24.46 -9.78 -27.23
N SER A 1104 -23.76 -10.08 -26.14
CA SER A 1104 -24.35 -10.33 -24.82
C SER A 1104 -24.58 -9.07 -23.98
N ILE A 1105 -24.01 -7.93 -24.36
CA ILE A 1105 -24.21 -6.64 -23.69
C ILE A 1105 -25.26 -5.86 -24.47
N PRO A 1106 -26.53 -5.83 -24.04
CA PRO A 1106 -27.52 -4.94 -24.63
C PRO A 1106 -27.18 -3.50 -24.23
N LEU A 1107 -26.34 -2.83 -25.02
CA LEU A 1107 -25.82 -1.48 -24.77
C LEU A 1107 -26.93 -0.44 -24.61
N ASN A 1108 -28.12 -0.72 -25.16
CA ASN A 1108 -29.29 0.15 -25.05
C ASN A 1108 -30.29 -0.20 -23.95
N LEU A 1109 -30.07 -1.27 -23.17
CA LEU A 1109 -31.04 -1.71 -22.13
C LEU A 1109 -31.28 -0.62 -21.08
N GLY A 1110 -30.21 0.04 -20.64
CA GLY A 1110 -30.31 1.15 -19.69
C GLY A 1110 -30.95 2.39 -20.32
N LYS A 1111 -30.62 2.71 -21.57
CA LYS A 1111 -31.03 3.98 -22.19
C LYS A 1111 -32.50 3.97 -22.64
N ARG A 1112 -32.99 2.86 -23.20
CA ARG A 1112 -34.40 2.71 -23.61
C ARG A 1112 -35.33 2.52 -22.42
N ILE A 1113 -34.98 1.68 -21.43
CA ILE A 1113 -35.83 1.50 -20.22
C ILE A 1113 -35.95 2.82 -19.45
N PHE A 1114 -34.87 3.61 -19.30
CA PHE A 1114 -34.98 4.94 -18.69
C PHE A 1114 -35.75 5.95 -19.54
N GLN A 1115 -35.65 5.90 -20.87
CA GLN A 1115 -36.44 6.75 -21.77
C GLN A 1115 -37.93 6.38 -21.79
N ASP A 1116 -38.26 5.11 -21.66
CA ASP A 1116 -39.63 4.61 -21.62
C ASP A 1116 -40.26 4.85 -20.25
N ILE A 1117 -39.53 4.65 -19.15
CA ILE A 1117 -39.95 5.08 -17.80
C ILE A 1117 -40.11 6.62 -17.77
N ALA A 1118 -39.22 7.37 -18.39
CA ALA A 1118 -39.33 8.83 -18.48
C ALA A 1118 -40.52 9.27 -19.34
N ARG A 1119 -40.88 8.55 -20.41
CA ARG A 1119 -42.09 8.82 -21.20
C ARG A 1119 -43.36 8.47 -20.45
N GLU A 1120 -43.37 7.37 -19.69
CA GLU A 1120 -44.54 6.92 -18.93
C GLU A 1120 -44.84 7.85 -17.73
N ILE A 1121 -43.80 8.40 -17.08
CA ILE A 1121 -43.94 9.42 -16.04
C ILE A 1121 -44.47 10.74 -16.65
N LYS A 1122 -44.03 11.10 -17.86
CA LYS A 1122 -44.45 12.32 -18.57
C LYS A 1122 -45.85 12.25 -19.20
N GLN A 1123 -46.45 11.06 -19.26
CA GLN A 1123 -47.85 10.86 -19.69
C GLN A 1123 -48.81 10.74 -18.50
N ARG A 1124 -48.30 10.59 -17.27
CA ARG A 1124 -49.09 10.52 -16.03
C ARG A 1124 -48.95 11.73 -15.10
N THR A 1125 -48.14 12.72 -15.51
CA THR A 1125 -48.12 14.10 -15.00
C THR A 1125 -48.56 15.04 -16.10
#